data_AF-A0A934A0K0-F1
#
_entry.id   AF-A0A934A0K0-F1
#
_cell.length_a   1.000
_cell.length_b   1.000
_cell.length_c   1.000
_cell.angle_alpha   90.00
_cell.angle_beta   90.00
_cell.angle_gamma   90.00
#
_symmetry.space_group_name_H-M   'P 1'
#
loop_
_entity.id
_entity.type
_entity.pdbx_description
1 polymer ?
#
loop_
_entity_poly.entity_id
_entity_poly.type
_entity_poly.pdbx_seq_one_letter_code
_entity_poly.pdbx_strand_id
1 'polypeptide(L)'
;MCERPLAAILWAARRHGATGVVKIETPQGTSRVFLRSGAPAGAQIPSGSRPLAQILVHHGLVDVETVDRALPKLEQGRPLQEVLLEMGAIDEKGLNEALSLQHREHLRVLAKACDGSWEYVAEPLPPWTEKLVLDADAVLAEAMAAAEAESFVVELLVELGPRWLRLSDRWERAAALFAPSDKERTALHAFKDSGSWEDLVAQGVEPRRARMLSAGLLALDGATPVDPHEDTLEKARLVAKQVELRAQELAHERARKLEAEAHQEAGAQKARGGDLLKRLADQKRKGDAKDLERRALEEARRVSEEKAGALLREVREAREKRIEEAREAARELIATAEAQARQVEEAARQRAQEAWRIAEEERRAADAKAAELQQEEARYREAEQACTAAEAALREQEEKLRATEEEAQRVDAEGKAEAEILRGRAQEEARARLEQAAQAGERSQREADAAAQGEKDRARCADLQRSIEAEQASREEIEARRKGLEQECAALTAQISEAEHRRDVARAEREARLEEIRREAAALAEQERVLLAEKAAAEESLRAAARCEELAKEAEAKVAAEIERAAEEEIRKSAEEAERRASREATDSEQQRAEAEEQLAQIRAEAERVEREVRDALETAKTEAEQVRRRAEAEQAVREQRRADLAAEAKERVEKARTEAELAERTQRERHEQAEAEIHRLRAEAERIQGERQENSKAADAEIAHIRAETERIEQERRQAGQLLLRPTRTSRSLSPSGVPHVLV
;
A
#
# COMPACT_ATOMS: atom_id res chain seq x y z
N MET A 1 8.43 -2.17 -7.20
CA MET A 1 7.77 -3.06 -6.22
C MET A 1 8.87 -3.71 -5.38
N CYS A 2 9.10 -3.24 -4.15
CA CYS A 2 9.81 -4.06 -3.16
C CYS A 2 9.01 -5.34 -2.91
N GLU A 3 9.65 -6.50 -2.98
CA GLU A 3 8.97 -7.78 -2.74
C GLU A 3 8.46 -7.92 -1.30
N ARG A 4 9.15 -7.33 -0.30
CA ARG A 4 8.71 -7.29 1.11
C ARG A 4 9.30 -6.08 1.86
N PRO A 5 8.54 -5.41 2.75
CA PRO A 5 9.08 -4.34 3.60
C PRO A 5 10.01 -4.88 4.69
N LEU A 6 10.91 -4.02 5.20
CA LEU A 6 11.90 -4.42 6.22
C LEU A 6 11.26 -5.05 7.46
N ALA A 7 10.10 -4.56 7.89
CA ALA A 7 9.36 -5.12 9.02
C ALA A 7 9.04 -6.61 8.84
N ALA A 8 8.64 -7.03 7.64
CA ALA A 8 8.34 -8.42 7.33
C ALA A 8 9.60 -9.30 7.44
N ILE A 9 10.74 -8.79 6.95
CA ILE A 9 12.03 -9.50 7.01
C ILE A 9 12.49 -9.66 8.46
N LEU A 10 12.40 -8.59 9.26
CA LEU A 10 12.79 -8.62 10.67
C LEU A 10 11.88 -9.54 11.50
N TRP A 11 10.57 -9.52 11.23
CA TRP A 11 9.62 -10.42 11.87
C TRP A 11 9.92 -11.89 11.55
N ALA A 12 10.13 -12.22 10.27
CA ALA A 12 10.51 -13.57 9.85
C ALA A 12 11.85 -14.01 10.48
N ALA A 13 12.85 -13.13 10.48
CA ALA A 13 14.15 -13.40 11.09
C ALA A 13 14.03 -13.72 12.59
N ARG A 14 13.27 -12.91 13.34
CA ARG A 14 12.97 -13.11 14.77
C ARG A 14 12.33 -14.47 15.01
N ARG A 15 11.29 -14.80 14.26
CA ARG A 15 10.53 -16.06 14.39
C ARG A 15 11.39 -17.30 14.10
N HIS A 16 12.31 -17.21 13.15
CA HIS A 16 13.19 -18.32 12.77
C HIS A 16 14.55 -18.34 13.47
N GLY A 17 14.85 -17.36 14.33
CA GLY A 17 16.17 -17.24 14.96
C GLY A 17 17.32 -17.09 13.94
N ALA A 18 17.06 -16.42 12.81
CA ALA A 18 17.96 -16.38 11.67
C ALA A 18 19.31 -15.70 12.02
N THR A 19 20.41 -16.25 11.50
CA THR A 19 21.76 -15.70 11.65
C THR A 19 22.44 -15.60 10.29
N GLY A 20 22.71 -14.38 9.83
CA GLY A 20 23.22 -14.12 8.49
C GLY A 20 23.11 -12.66 8.08
N VAL A 21 23.17 -12.39 6.79
CA VAL A 21 23.14 -11.05 6.21
C VAL A 21 21.97 -10.94 5.24
N VAL A 22 21.12 -9.94 5.43
CA VAL A 22 20.12 -9.54 4.42
C VAL A 22 20.76 -8.47 3.55
N LYS A 23 20.98 -8.78 2.27
CA LYS A 23 21.42 -7.83 1.25
C LYS A 23 20.17 -7.16 0.67
N ILE A 24 20.17 -5.84 0.57
CA ILE A 24 19.05 -5.05 0.02
C ILE A 24 19.63 -4.22 -1.12
N GLU A 25 19.28 -4.56 -2.36
CA GLU A 25 19.74 -3.84 -3.54
C GLU A 25 18.74 -2.74 -3.88
N THR A 26 19.20 -1.49 -3.83
CA THR A 26 18.40 -0.30 -4.15
C THR A 26 19.09 0.46 -5.29
N PRO A 27 18.39 1.39 -5.98
CA PRO A 27 19.04 2.28 -6.94
C PRO A 27 20.22 3.09 -6.35
N GLN A 28 20.23 3.31 -5.04
CA GLN A 28 21.28 4.02 -4.30
C GLN A 28 22.47 3.11 -3.92
N GLY A 29 22.38 1.81 -4.20
CA GLY A 29 23.41 0.80 -3.94
C GLY A 29 22.94 -0.35 -3.05
N THR A 30 23.88 -1.22 -2.67
CA THR A 30 23.60 -2.40 -1.84
C THR A 30 23.74 -2.07 -0.36
N SER A 31 22.64 -2.16 0.37
CA SER A 31 22.60 -2.11 1.83
C SER A 31 22.68 -3.52 2.42
N ARG A 32 23.11 -3.63 3.67
CA ARG A 32 23.22 -4.90 4.40
C ARG A 32 22.63 -4.78 5.80
N VAL A 33 21.81 -5.72 6.21
CA VAL A 33 21.36 -5.88 7.59
C VAL A 33 21.96 -7.17 8.14
N PHE A 34 22.69 -7.07 9.24
CA PHE A 34 23.31 -8.20 9.91
C PHE A 34 22.35 -8.72 10.97
N LEU A 35 22.04 -10.02 10.95
CA LEU A 35 21.11 -10.68 11.86
C LEU A 35 21.86 -11.73 12.68
N ARG A 36 21.65 -11.73 14.00
CA ARG A 36 22.19 -12.71 14.94
C ARG A 36 21.06 -13.27 15.78
N SER A 37 20.79 -14.57 15.65
CA SER A 37 19.72 -15.26 16.40
C SER A 37 18.35 -14.55 16.28
N GLY A 38 18.04 -14.04 15.09
CA GLY A 38 16.80 -13.32 14.79
C GLY A 38 16.78 -11.85 15.21
N ALA A 39 17.79 -11.38 15.94
CA ALA A 39 17.94 -9.97 16.29
C ALA A 39 18.83 -9.23 15.28
N PRO A 40 18.50 -7.98 14.91
CA PRO A 40 19.41 -7.15 14.14
C PRO A 40 20.65 -6.84 14.99
N ALA A 41 21.82 -7.19 14.47
CA ALA A 41 23.12 -6.91 15.08
C ALA A 41 23.79 -5.66 14.49
N GLY A 42 23.26 -5.13 13.39
CA GLY A 42 23.75 -3.91 12.75
C GLY A 42 23.22 -3.75 11.33
N ALA A 43 23.48 -2.59 10.73
CA ALA A 43 23.15 -2.32 9.34
C ALA A 43 24.19 -1.42 8.68
N GLN A 44 24.42 -1.63 7.39
CA GLN A 44 25.28 -0.83 6.53
C GLN A 44 24.45 -0.31 5.36
N ILE A 45 24.54 0.98 5.08
CA ILE A 45 23.92 1.60 3.90
C ILE A 45 24.98 2.30 3.06
N PRO A 46 24.85 2.33 1.72
CA PRO A 46 25.87 2.87 0.83
C PRO A 46 26.00 4.39 0.93
N SER A 47 24.90 5.11 1.16
CA SER A 47 24.87 6.56 1.32
C SER A 47 23.62 7.02 2.09
N GLY A 48 23.61 8.26 2.58
CA GLY A 48 22.43 8.87 3.18
C GLY A 48 22.26 8.72 4.69
N SER A 49 23.14 8.02 5.40
CA SER A 49 23.12 7.99 6.87
C SER A 49 23.96 9.09 7.48
N ARG A 50 23.57 9.48 8.70
CA ARG A 50 24.39 10.34 9.55
C ARG A 50 25.68 9.59 9.91
N PRO A 51 26.86 10.17 9.63
CA PRO A 51 28.13 9.64 10.12
C PRO A 51 28.14 9.53 11.65
N LEU A 52 28.93 8.60 12.20
CA LEU A 52 29.05 8.37 13.64
C LEU A 52 29.36 9.66 14.42
N ALA A 53 30.20 10.53 13.88
CA ALA A 53 30.50 11.85 14.46
C ALA A 53 29.24 12.70 14.71
N GLN A 54 28.31 12.72 13.75
CA GLN A 54 27.07 13.48 13.88
C GLN A 54 26.12 12.85 14.90
N ILE A 55 26.07 11.51 14.98
CA ILE A 55 25.29 10.80 15.99
C ILE A 55 25.82 11.12 17.40
N LEU A 56 27.13 11.06 17.60
CA LEU A 56 27.78 11.38 18.87
C LEU A 56 27.46 12.80 19.36
N VAL A 57 27.55 13.78 18.46
CA VAL A 57 27.23 15.19 18.77
C VAL A 57 25.74 15.38 19.03
N HIS A 58 24.88 14.82 18.17
CA HIS A 58 23.43 14.99 18.27
C HIS A 58 22.86 14.46 19.59
N HIS A 59 23.42 13.36 20.11
CA HIS A 59 23.01 12.76 21.37
C HIS A 59 23.80 13.29 22.58
N GLY A 60 24.68 14.28 22.39
CA GLY A 60 25.45 14.89 23.48
C GLY A 60 26.48 13.97 24.13
N LEU A 61 26.89 12.90 23.43
CA LEU A 61 27.90 11.96 23.92
C LEU A 61 29.31 12.54 23.79
N VAL A 62 29.52 13.40 22.79
CA VAL A 62 30.77 14.12 22.53
C VAL A 62 30.42 15.52 22.05
N ASP A 63 31.22 16.54 22.41
CA ASP A 63 31.05 17.90 21.89
C ASP A 63 31.68 18.07 20.49
N VAL A 64 31.29 19.14 19.79
CA VAL A 64 31.80 19.45 18.44
C VAL A 64 33.32 19.67 18.46
N GLU A 65 33.84 20.37 19.47
CA GLU A 65 35.26 20.67 19.61
C GLU A 65 36.11 19.39 19.74
N THR A 66 35.59 18.34 20.35
CA THR A 66 36.26 17.05 20.49
C THR A 66 36.29 16.28 19.18
N VAL A 67 35.22 16.35 18.39
CA VAL A 67 35.23 15.82 17.02
C VAL A 67 36.26 16.56 16.16
N ASP A 68 36.31 17.89 16.26
CA ASP A 68 37.28 18.71 15.53
C ASP A 68 38.73 18.37 15.92
N ARG A 69 38.99 18.12 17.21
CA ARG A 69 40.30 17.64 17.70
C ARG A 69 40.64 16.23 17.21
N ALA A 70 39.65 15.41 16.86
CA ALA A 70 39.85 14.06 16.34
C ALA A 70 40.11 14.02 14.82
N LEU A 71 39.65 15.03 14.06
CA LEU A 71 39.80 15.09 12.59
C LEU A 71 41.24 14.89 12.08
N PRO A 72 42.30 15.54 12.64
CA PRO A 72 43.66 15.35 12.15
C PRO A 72 44.17 13.90 12.28
N LYS A 73 43.64 13.12 13.24
CA LYS A 73 43.98 11.70 13.42
C LYS A 73 43.18 10.80 12.50
N LEU A 74 41.96 11.19 12.15
CA LEU A 74 41.14 10.53 11.13
C LEU A 74 41.76 10.63 9.73
N GLU A 75 42.33 11.79 9.41
CA GLU A 75 43.07 12.00 8.15
C GLU A 75 44.30 11.08 8.02
N GLN A 76 44.81 10.55 9.14
CA GLN A 76 45.88 9.53 9.16
C GLN A 76 45.35 8.11 8.90
N GLY A 77 44.09 7.95 8.51
CA GLY A 77 43.46 6.66 8.20
C GLY A 77 42.98 5.88 9.42
N ARG A 78 42.97 6.50 10.61
CA ARG A 78 42.52 5.84 11.84
C ARG A 78 40.99 5.95 11.98
N PRO A 79 40.29 4.89 12.41
CA PRO A 79 38.85 4.96 12.58
C PRO A 79 38.49 5.87 13.76
N LEU A 80 37.47 6.71 13.59
CA LEU A 80 37.03 7.72 14.58
C LEU A 80 36.86 7.13 15.99
N GLN A 81 36.27 5.94 16.07
CA GLN A 81 36.00 5.24 17.32
C GLN A 81 37.25 4.90 18.14
N GLU A 82 38.35 4.47 17.50
CA GLU A 82 39.63 4.25 18.20
C GLU A 82 40.22 5.57 18.69
N VAL A 83 40.16 6.60 17.85
CA VAL A 83 40.68 7.93 18.18
C VAL A 83 39.97 8.52 19.40
N LEU A 84 38.65 8.40 19.48
CA LEU A 84 37.86 8.93 20.59
C LEU A 84 38.10 8.16 21.90
N LEU A 85 38.22 6.83 21.84
CA LEU A 85 38.56 6.01 23.01
C LEU A 85 39.96 6.37 23.55
N GLU A 86 40.96 6.51 22.68
CA GLU A 86 42.32 6.90 23.07
C GLU A 86 42.40 8.31 23.65
N MET A 87 41.57 9.22 23.16
CA MET A 87 41.47 10.57 23.70
C MET A 87 40.78 10.62 25.06
N GLY A 88 40.19 9.51 25.53
CA GLY A 88 39.32 9.49 26.71
C GLY A 88 38.07 10.35 26.53
N ALA A 89 37.71 10.66 25.28
CA ALA A 89 36.56 11.48 24.93
C ALA A 89 35.24 10.72 25.09
N ILE A 90 35.30 9.40 24.95
CA ILE A 90 34.18 8.49 25.15
C ILE A 90 34.73 7.20 25.77
N ASP A 91 33.91 6.51 26.56
CA ASP A 91 34.21 5.17 27.05
C ASP A 91 33.62 4.09 26.12
N GLU A 92 33.96 2.82 26.34
CA GLU A 92 33.44 1.72 25.51
C GLU A 92 31.90 1.64 25.55
N LYS A 93 31.30 1.97 26.69
CA LYS A 93 29.84 1.94 26.86
C LYS A 93 29.16 3.01 26.00
N GLY A 94 29.61 4.25 26.09
CA GLY A 94 29.10 5.36 25.28
C GLY A 94 29.35 5.14 23.79
N LEU A 95 30.48 4.53 23.42
CA LEU A 95 30.73 4.17 22.03
C LEU A 95 29.73 3.10 21.53
N ASN A 96 29.49 2.05 22.31
CA ASN A 96 28.49 1.04 21.95
C ASN A 96 27.08 1.62 21.86
N GLU A 97 26.72 2.55 22.74
CA GLU A 97 25.46 3.30 22.67
C GLU A 97 25.35 4.12 21.38
N ALA A 98 26.40 4.86 21.02
CA ALA A 98 26.46 5.64 19.79
C ALA A 98 26.35 4.78 18.53
N LEU A 99 27.05 3.63 18.51
CA LEU A 99 26.95 2.66 17.42
C LEU A 99 25.55 2.07 17.32
N SER A 100 24.93 1.70 18.45
CA SER A 100 23.55 1.22 18.48
C SER A 100 22.58 2.25 17.90
N LEU A 101 22.73 3.52 18.26
CA LEU A 101 21.93 4.63 17.71
C LEU A 101 22.15 4.80 16.21
N GLN A 102 23.41 4.75 15.76
CA GLN A 102 23.75 4.85 14.33
C GLN A 102 23.10 3.73 13.51
N HIS A 103 23.24 2.48 13.96
CA HIS A 103 22.67 1.34 13.25
C HIS A 103 21.14 1.34 13.29
N ARG A 104 20.53 1.85 14.37
CA ARG A 104 19.08 2.05 14.43
C ARG A 104 18.61 3.10 13.42
N GLU A 105 19.36 4.18 13.24
CA GLU A 105 19.09 5.18 12.19
C GLU A 105 19.23 4.59 10.78
N HIS A 106 20.25 3.75 10.55
CA HIS A 106 20.38 3.01 9.28
C HIS A 106 19.16 2.14 9.02
N LEU A 107 18.66 1.42 10.03
CA LEU A 107 17.47 0.58 9.90
C LEU A 107 16.20 1.41 9.65
N ARG A 108 16.08 2.61 10.21
CA ARG A 108 14.98 3.53 9.88
C ARG A 108 15.02 4.02 8.43
N VAL A 109 16.21 4.31 7.91
CA VAL A 109 16.37 4.66 6.49
C VAL A 109 15.95 3.50 5.60
N LEU A 110 16.37 2.27 5.96
CA LEU A 110 15.98 1.06 5.23
C LEU A 110 14.49 0.71 5.38
N ALA A 111 13.87 1.02 6.51
CA ALA A 111 12.43 0.83 6.71
C ALA A 111 11.59 1.68 5.75
N LYS A 112 12.14 2.81 5.27
CA LYS A 112 11.49 3.70 4.29
C LYS A 112 11.80 3.35 2.83
N ALA A 113 12.59 2.31 2.57
CA ALA A 113 12.95 1.93 1.21
C ALA A 113 11.81 1.14 0.55
N CYS A 114 11.11 1.76 -0.40
CA CYS A 114 10.00 1.16 -1.15
C CYS A 114 10.42 0.35 -2.39
N ASP A 115 11.66 0.52 -2.84
CA ASP A 115 12.20 -0.08 -4.05
C ASP A 115 13.48 -0.86 -3.79
N GLY A 116 13.54 -2.08 -4.35
CA GLY A 116 14.70 -2.94 -4.27
C GLY A 116 14.38 -4.43 -4.26
N SER A 117 15.41 -5.25 -4.43
CA SER A 117 15.38 -6.69 -4.17
C SER A 117 16.06 -6.96 -2.83
N TRP A 118 15.69 -8.05 -2.17
CA TRP A 118 16.33 -8.48 -0.95
C TRP A 118 16.74 -9.95 -1.05
N GLU A 119 17.90 -10.27 -0.49
CA GLU A 119 18.46 -11.62 -0.47
C GLU A 119 18.96 -11.92 0.94
N TYR A 120 18.48 -13.00 1.55
CA TYR A 120 19.07 -13.50 2.79
C TYR A 120 20.20 -14.49 2.49
N VAL A 121 21.38 -14.22 3.04
CA VAL A 121 22.54 -15.10 2.90
C VAL A 121 23.06 -15.50 4.29
N ALA A 122 23.15 -16.81 4.53
CA ALA A 122 23.69 -17.38 5.77
C ALA A 122 25.23 -17.29 5.80
N GLU A 123 25.77 -16.09 5.68
CA GLU A 123 27.21 -15.80 5.76
C GLU A 123 27.65 -15.55 7.22
N PRO A 124 28.92 -15.84 7.57
CA PRO A 124 29.49 -15.49 8.86
C PRO A 124 29.40 -13.98 9.12
N LEU A 125 28.92 -13.60 10.30
CA LEU A 125 28.80 -12.20 10.65
C LEU A 125 30.18 -11.58 10.91
N PRO A 126 30.38 -10.29 10.57
CA PRO A 126 31.60 -9.58 10.94
C PRO A 126 31.82 -9.59 12.47
N PRO A 127 33.08 -9.70 12.95
CA PRO A 127 33.38 -9.80 14.39
C PRO A 127 32.83 -8.64 15.24
N TRP A 128 32.71 -7.43 14.67
CA TRP A 128 32.18 -6.26 15.39
C TRP A 128 30.72 -6.43 15.84
N THR A 129 29.95 -7.31 15.17
CA THR A 129 28.55 -7.61 15.52
C THR A 129 28.41 -8.43 16.82
N GLU A 130 29.50 -8.93 17.40
CA GLU A 130 29.45 -9.70 18.65
C GLU A 130 29.22 -8.82 19.88
N LYS A 131 29.72 -7.58 19.84
CA LYS A 131 29.65 -6.64 20.96
C LYS A 131 28.43 -5.72 20.87
N LEU A 132 27.85 -5.59 19.68
CA LEU A 132 26.72 -4.71 19.43
C LEU A 132 25.41 -5.48 19.58
N VAL A 133 24.57 -5.02 20.50
CA VAL A 133 23.23 -5.58 20.72
C VAL A 133 22.22 -4.48 20.44
N LEU A 134 21.43 -4.65 19.37
CA LEU A 134 20.24 -3.83 19.17
C LEU A 134 19.05 -4.55 19.81
N ASP A 135 18.15 -3.77 20.42
CA ASP A 135 16.89 -4.30 20.92
C ASP A 135 16.00 -4.69 19.72
N ALA A 136 15.86 -5.99 19.49
CA ALA A 136 15.12 -6.53 18.35
C ALA A 136 13.65 -6.09 18.34
N ASP A 137 13.03 -6.01 19.52
CA ASP A 137 11.63 -5.65 19.65
C ASP A 137 11.45 -4.16 19.32
N ALA A 138 12.35 -3.30 19.80
CA ALA A 138 12.33 -1.88 19.51
C ALA A 138 12.56 -1.60 18.01
N VAL A 139 13.52 -2.29 17.38
CA VAL A 139 13.78 -2.13 15.94
C VAL A 139 12.59 -2.60 15.12
N LEU A 140 11.98 -3.75 15.45
CA LEU A 140 10.82 -4.26 14.74
C LEU A 140 9.62 -3.31 14.90
N ALA A 141 9.38 -2.78 16.11
CA ALA A 141 8.33 -1.78 16.35
C ALA A 141 8.52 -0.52 15.49
N GLU A 142 9.75 0.02 15.44
CA GLU A 142 10.09 1.17 14.59
C GLU A 142 9.88 0.87 13.10
N ALA A 143 10.27 -0.33 12.64
CA ALA A 143 10.06 -0.75 11.26
C ALA A 143 8.57 -0.91 10.92
N MET A 144 7.75 -1.43 11.84
CA MET A 144 6.30 -1.57 11.65
C MET A 144 5.57 -0.22 11.67
N ALA A 145 6.10 0.78 12.37
CA ALA A 145 5.53 2.13 12.39
C ALA A 145 5.82 2.93 11.09
N ALA A 146 6.73 2.46 10.24
CA ALA A 146 7.00 3.07 8.94
C ALA A 146 5.77 2.97 8.01
N ALA A 147 5.57 3.95 7.12
CA ALA A 147 4.43 3.93 6.20
C ALA A 147 4.51 2.79 5.18
N GLU A 148 5.73 2.42 4.84
CA GLU A 148 6.08 1.38 3.90
C GLU A 148 5.75 -0.01 4.44
N ALA A 149 5.61 -0.16 5.77
CA ALA A 149 5.21 -1.40 6.41
C ALA A 149 3.69 -1.65 6.38
N GLU A 150 2.87 -0.71 5.89
CA GLU A 150 1.40 -0.84 5.91
C GLU A 150 0.94 -2.13 5.25
N SER A 151 1.51 -2.46 4.08
CA SER A 151 1.16 -3.68 3.35
C SER A 151 1.42 -4.95 4.15
N PHE A 152 2.49 -4.98 4.94
CA PHE A 152 2.81 -6.10 5.82
C PHE A 152 1.98 -6.10 7.10
N VAL A 153 1.69 -4.93 7.67
CA VAL A 153 0.77 -4.80 8.82
C VAL A 153 -0.59 -5.38 8.45
N VAL A 154 -1.08 -5.05 7.25
CA VAL A 154 -2.33 -5.59 6.71
C VAL A 154 -2.19 -7.08 6.51
N GLU A 155 -1.18 -7.57 5.79
CA GLU A 155 -0.90 -9.01 5.58
C GLU A 155 -0.90 -9.80 6.90
N LEU A 156 -0.27 -9.25 7.95
CA LEU A 156 -0.20 -9.91 9.25
C LEU A 156 -1.56 -10.00 9.94
N LEU A 157 -2.39 -8.94 9.88
CA LEU A 157 -3.75 -8.96 10.43
C LEU A 157 -4.69 -9.83 9.59
N VAL A 158 -4.46 -9.85 8.28
CA VAL A 158 -5.12 -10.71 7.31
C VAL A 158 -4.87 -12.18 7.63
N GLU A 159 -3.62 -12.56 7.93
CA GLU A 159 -3.25 -13.92 8.36
C GLU A 159 -3.94 -14.33 9.67
N LEU A 160 -4.35 -13.37 10.51
CA LEU A 160 -5.14 -13.66 11.70
C LEU A 160 -6.61 -14.01 11.40
N GLY A 161 -7.15 -13.52 10.28
CA GLY A 161 -8.56 -13.68 9.94
C GLY A 161 -9.52 -12.96 10.89
N PRO A 162 -10.74 -13.47 11.14
CA PRO A 162 -11.72 -12.86 12.06
C PRO A 162 -11.34 -13.06 13.53
N ARG A 163 -10.13 -13.53 13.84
CA ARG A 163 -9.69 -13.77 15.20
C ARG A 163 -9.62 -12.47 15.97
N TRP A 164 -10.10 -12.52 17.20
CA TRP A 164 -9.86 -11.46 18.16
C TRP A 164 -8.43 -11.55 18.67
N LEU A 165 -7.91 -10.43 19.15
CA LEU A 165 -6.65 -10.36 19.85
C LEU A 165 -6.95 -10.29 21.34
N ARG A 166 -6.36 -11.21 22.10
CA ARG A 166 -6.32 -11.17 23.57
C ARG A 166 -4.94 -10.64 23.97
N LEU A 167 -4.91 -9.60 24.79
CA LEU A 167 -3.63 -9.03 25.23
C LEU A 167 -2.93 -9.98 26.20
N SER A 168 -1.64 -10.23 25.98
CA SER A 168 -0.81 -11.08 26.85
C SER A 168 -0.32 -10.28 28.06
N ASP A 169 0.19 -10.91 29.11
CA ASP A 169 0.76 -10.19 30.26
C ASP A 169 1.94 -9.25 29.91
N ARG A 170 2.48 -9.36 28.68
CA ARG A 170 3.59 -8.54 28.18
C ARG A 170 3.14 -7.35 27.33
N TRP A 171 1.83 -7.18 27.11
CA TRP A 171 1.30 -6.19 26.18
C TRP A 171 1.76 -4.77 26.51
N GLU A 172 1.85 -4.38 27.78
CA GLU A 172 2.28 -3.02 28.17
C GLU A 172 3.72 -2.73 27.72
N ARG A 173 4.62 -3.71 27.84
CA ARG A 173 6.01 -3.59 27.39
C ARG A 173 6.09 -3.46 25.87
N ALA A 174 5.34 -4.30 25.14
CA ALA A 174 5.30 -4.25 23.68
C ALA A 174 4.66 -2.94 23.18
N ALA A 175 3.55 -2.51 23.78
CA ALA A 175 2.87 -1.27 23.47
C ALA A 175 3.78 -0.07 23.69
N ALA A 176 4.55 -0.02 24.78
CA ALA A 176 5.45 1.09 25.09
C ALA A 176 6.46 1.41 23.96
N LEU A 177 6.84 0.40 23.16
CA LEU A 177 7.75 0.57 22.01
C LEU A 177 7.14 1.40 20.88
N PHE A 178 5.81 1.48 20.79
CA PHE A 178 5.09 2.31 19.84
C PHE A 178 4.79 3.73 20.36
N ALA A 179 5.17 4.03 21.62
CA ALA A 179 4.85 5.28 22.32
C ALA A 179 3.36 5.67 22.22
N PRO A 180 2.43 4.84 22.72
CA PRO A 180 1.01 5.04 22.56
C PRO A 180 0.54 6.29 23.31
N SER A 181 -0.36 7.04 22.67
CA SER A 181 -1.05 8.16 23.30
C SER A 181 -1.92 7.69 24.49
N ASP A 182 -2.30 8.58 25.40
CA ASP A 182 -3.16 8.21 26.54
C ASP A 182 -4.51 7.64 26.08
N LYS A 183 -5.03 8.13 24.94
CA LYS A 183 -6.21 7.59 24.28
C LYS A 183 -5.99 6.15 23.78
N GLU A 184 -4.88 5.91 23.10
CA GLU A 184 -4.50 4.56 22.64
C GLU A 184 -4.33 3.59 23.81
N ARG A 185 -3.69 4.01 24.91
CA ARG A 185 -3.55 3.18 26.12
C ARG A 185 -4.90 2.86 26.74
N THR A 186 -5.79 3.84 26.85
CA THR A 186 -7.15 3.63 27.36
C THR A 186 -7.91 2.62 26.49
N ALA A 187 -7.79 2.74 25.16
CA ALA A 187 -8.40 1.81 24.23
C ALA A 187 -7.83 0.39 24.37
N LEU A 188 -6.51 0.25 24.50
CA LEU A 188 -5.85 -1.03 24.74
C LEU A 188 -6.24 -1.65 26.09
N HIS A 189 -6.46 -0.86 27.14
CA HIS A 189 -6.96 -1.39 28.42
C HIS A 189 -8.38 -1.94 28.32
N ALA A 190 -9.27 -1.27 27.59
CA ALA A 190 -10.61 -1.79 27.30
C ALA A 190 -10.57 -3.05 26.42
N PHE A 191 -9.48 -3.22 25.66
CA PHE A 191 -9.20 -4.33 24.76
C PHE A 191 -8.55 -5.56 25.46
N LYS A 192 -8.31 -5.49 26.78
CA LYS A 192 -7.49 -6.46 27.50
C LYS A 192 -7.99 -7.90 27.35
N ASP A 193 -9.30 -8.12 27.47
CA ASP A 193 -9.86 -9.48 27.53
C ASP A 193 -9.94 -10.13 26.15
N SER A 194 -10.32 -9.37 25.13
CA SER A 194 -10.37 -9.76 23.71
C SER A 194 -11.03 -8.66 22.88
N GLY A 195 -10.61 -8.46 21.63
CA GLY A 195 -11.40 -7.72 20.65
C GLY A 195 -10.78 -7.75 19.26
N SER A 196 -11.35 -7.02 18.30
CA SER A 196 -10.77 -6.77 16.98
C SER A 196 -10.07 -5.40 16.91
N TRP A 197 -9.15 -5.21 15.96
CA TRP A 197 -8.56 -3.89 15.75
C TRP A 197 -9.61 -2.81 15.41
N GLU A 198 -10.79 -3.19 14.91
CA GLU A 198 -11.93 -2.29 14.67
C GLU A 198 -12.49 -1.74 15.99
N ASP A 199 -12.40 -2.49 17.10
CA ASP A 199 -12.82 -2.01 18.42
C ASP A 199 -11.93 -0.85 18.89
N LEU A 200 -10.63 -0.87 18.55
CA LEU A 200 -9.74 0.28 18.80
C LEU A 200 -10.19 1.50 17.98
N VAL A 201 -10.62 1.28 16.73
CA VAL A 201 -11.17 2.35 15.87
C VAL A 201 -12.49 2.90 16.43
N ALA A 202 -13.37 2.03 16.92
CA ALA A 202 -14.62 2.42 17.59
C ALA A 202 -14.37 3.25 18.85
N GLN A 203 -13.25 3.02 19.54
CA GLN A 203 -12.77 3.83 20.66
C GLN A 203 -12.01 5.10 20.22
N GLY A 204 -11.99 5.37 18.92
CA GLY A 204 -11.47 6.59 18.31
C GLY A 204 -9.95 6.60 18.10
N VAL A 205 -9.29 5.45 18.11
CA VAL A 205 -7.93 5.32 17.58
C VAL A 205 -7.99 5.46 16.06
N GLU A 206 -7.02 6.17 15.48
CA GLU A 206 -6.95 6.34 14.02
C GLU A 206 -6.80 4.96 13.34
N PRO A 207 -7.50 4.65 12.23
CA PRO A 207 -7.54 3.31 11.64
C PRO A 207 -6.17 2.69 11.32
N ARG A 208 -5.27 3.46 10.70
CA ARG A 208 -3.91 2.98 10.40
C ARG A 208 -3.14 2.70 11.69
N ARG A 209 -3.25 3.58 12.68
CA ARG A 209 -2.64 3.41 14.00
C ARG A 209 -3.19 2.19 14.75
N ALA A 210 -4.50 1.94 14.69
CA ALA A 210 -5.13 0.77 15.29
C ALA A 210 -4.58 -0.53 14.68
N ARG A 211 -4.53 -0.61 13.34
CA ARG A 211 -3.93 -1.75 12.62
C ARG A 211 -2.47 -1.97 13.00
N MET A 212 -1.66 -0.91 12.97
CA MET A 212 -0.25 -0.97 13.35
C MET A 212 -0.05 -1.42 14.81
N LEU A 213 -0.86 -0.93 15.76
CA LEU A 213 -0.77 -1.36 17.17
C LEU A 213 -1.15 -2.83 17.33
N SER A 214 -2.24 -3.27 16.71
CA SER A 214 -2.70 -4.67 16.77
C SER A 214 -1.68 -5.62 16.15
N ALA A 215 -1.17 -5.31 14.94
CA ALA A 215 -0.15 -6.09 14.26
C ALA A 215 1.17 -6.09 15.05
N GLY A 216 1.56 -4.94 15.58
CA GLY A 216 2.77 -4.77 16.37
C GLY A 216 2.73 -5.58 17.67
N LEU A 217 1.60 -5.54 18.39
CA LEU A 217 1.39 -6.35 19.58
C LEU A 217 1.44 -7.84 19.26
N LEU A 218 0.85 -8.28 18.16
CA LEU A 218 0.98 -9.67 17.71
C LEU A 218 2.44 -10.03 17.42
N ALA A 219 3.14 -9.22 16.62
CA ALA A 219 4.50 -9.47 16.17
C ALA A 219 5.53 -9.51 17.32
N LEU A 220 5.21 -8.86 18.44
CA LEU A 220 6.04 -8.74 19.64
C LEU A 220 5.56 -9.60 20.81
N ASP A 221 4.65 -10.56 20.57
CA ASP A 221 4.10 -11.45 21.59
C ASP A 221 3.33 -10.71 22.73
N GLY A 222 2.90 -9.48 22.46
CA GLY A 222 2.05 -8.65 23.31
C GLY A 222 0.56 -8.97 23.15
N ALA A 223 0.17 -9.70 22.11
CA ALA A 223 -1.18 -10.20 21.92
C ALA A 223 -1.14 -11.62 21.33
N THR A 224 -2.15 -12.42 21.67
CA THR A 224 -2.38 -13.75 21.11
C THR A 224 -3.70 -13.74 20.34
N PRO A 225 -3.75 -14.35 19.15
CA PRO A 225 -5.00 -14.49 18.44
C PRO A 225 -5.89 -15.53 19.11
N VAL A 226 -7.18 -15.22 19.23
CA VAL A 226 -8.20 -16.07 19.86
C VAL A 226 -9.42 -16.11 18.93
N ASP A 227 -10.01 -17.28 18.79
CA ASP A 227 -11.26 -17.43 18.06
C ASP A 227 -12.41 -16.74 18.86
N PRO A 228 -13.18 -15.81 18.26
CA PRO A 228 -14.27 -15.12 18.96
C PRO A 228 -15.31 -16.08 19.54
N HIS A 229 -15.56 -17.20 18.84
CA HIS A 229 -16.50 -18.23 19.28
C HIS A 229 -15.94 -18.97 20.49
N GLU A 230 -14.67 -19.38 20.42
CA GLU A 230 -14.01 -20.08 21.53
C GLU A 230 -13.89 -19.18 22.76
N ASP A 231 -13.54 -17.91 22.58
CA ASP A 231 -13.49 -16.91 23.67
C ASP A 231 -14.87 -16.70 24.32
N THR A 232 -15.92 -16.56 23.50
CA THR A 232 -17.29 -16.41 23.99
C THR A 232 -17.75 -17.65 24.75
N LEU A 233 -17.46 -18.85 24.23
CA LEU A 233 -17.75 -20.11 24.90
C LEU A 233 -16.95 -20.30 26.19
N GLU A 234 -15.65 -19.94 26.19
CA GLU A 234 -14.79 -19.99 27.37
C GLU A 234 -15.37 -19.09 28.47
N LYS A 235 -15.74 -17.85 28.12
CA LYS A 235 -16.40 -16.90 29.04
C LYS A 235 -17.75 -17.44 29.53
N ALA A 236 -18.59 -17.97 28.65
CA ALA A 236 -19.88 -18.55 29.02
C ALA A 236 -19.73 -19.77 29.95
N ARG A 237 -18.77 -20.65 29.69
CA ARG A 237 -18.43 -21.79 30.57
C ARG A 237 -17.94 -21.32 31.93
N LEU A 238 -17.15 -20.26 31.96
CA LEU A 238 -16.63 -19.70 33.21
C LEU A 238 -17.76 -19.07 34.04
N VAL A 239 -18.70 -18.36 33.42
CA VAL A 239 -19.92 -17.86 34.06
C VAL A 239 -20.82 -19.00 34.52
N ALA A 240 -21.07 -20.00 33.69
CA ALA A 240 -21.88 -21.18 34.05
C ALA A 240 -21.29 -21.91 35.26
N LYS A 241 -19.96 -22.08 35.31
CA LYS A 241 -19.25 -22.67 36.44
C LYS A 241 -19.38 -21.82 37.71
N GLN A 242 -19.33 -20.49 37.59
CA GLN A 242 -19.57 -19.59 38.73
C GLN A 242 -21.00 -19.69 39.25
N VAL A 243 -22.00 -19.76 38.36
CA VAL A 243 -23.41 -19.97 38.72
C VAL A 243 -23.61 -21.32 39.41
N GLU A 244 -23.01 -22.39 38.88
CA GLU A 244 -23.08 -23.72 39.48
C GLU A 244 -22.45 -23.74 40.88
N LEU A 245 -21.25 -23.18 41.03
CA LEU A 245 -20.58 -23.08 42.33
C LEU A 245 -21.45 -22.32 43.33
N ARG A 246 -22.05 -21.21 42.91
CA ARG A 246 -22.95 -20.42 43.76
C ARG A 246 -24.22 -21.17 44.13
N ALA A 247 -24.79 -21.94 43.21
CA ALA A 247 -25.95 -22.80 43.49
C ALA A 247 -25.61 -23.93 44.48
N GLN A 248 -24.43 -24.53 44.35
CA GLN A 248 -23.92 -25.53 45.30
C GLN A 248 -23.75 -24.93 46.70
N GLU A 249 -23.17 -23.73 46.81
CA GLU A 249 -23.06 -22.99 48.07
C GLU A 249 -24.43 -22.79 48.73
N LEU A 250 -25.40 -22.26 47.99
CA LEU A 250 -26.76 -22.01 48.48
C LEU A 250 -27.49 -23.32 48.87
N ALA A 251 -27.29 -24.40 48.12
CA ALA A 251 -27.85 -25.71 48.43
C ALA A 251 -27.26 -26.28 49.73
N HIS A 252 -25.94 -26.12 49.94
CA HIS A 252 -25.27 -26.51 51.18
C HIS A 252 -25.74 -25.70 52.38
N GLU A 253 -25.89 -24.39 52.24
CA GLU A 253 -26.43 -23.52 53.29
C GLU A 253 -27.85 -23.93 53.70
N ARG A 254 -28.73 -24.21 52.73
CA ARG A 254 -30.10 -24.65 53.02
C ARG A 254 -30.16 -26.06 53.61
N ALA A 255 -29.31 -26.98 53.17
CA ALA A 255 -29.22 -28.31 53.75
C ALA A 255 -28.82 -28.24 55.22
N ARG A 256 -27.78 -27.45 55.56
CA ARG A 256 -27.37 -27.22 56.95
C ARG A 256 -28.51 -26.66 57.81
N LYS A 257 -29.30 -25.74 57.25
CA LYS A 257 -30.46 -25.17 57.91
C LYS A 257 -31.53 -26.23 58.21
N LEU A 258 -31.90 -27.03 57.22
CA LEU A 258 -32.92 -28.07 57.38
C LEU A 258 -32.44 -29.20 58.32
N GLU A 259 -31.15 -29.56 58.29
CA GLU A 259 -30.55 -30.48 59.25
C GLU A 259 -30.67 -29.92 60.68
N ALA A 260 -30.35 -28.64 60.89
CA ALA A 260 -30.51 -28.00 62.20
C ALA A 260 -31.99 -27.97 62.64
N GLU A 261 -32.94 -27.76 61.72
CA GLU A 261 -34.38 -27.77 62.02
C GLU A 261 -34.87 -29.17 62.39
N ALA A 262 -34.41 -30.19 61.65
CA ALA A 262 -34.71 -31.59 61.96
C ALA A 262 -34.11 -32.02 63.31
N HIS A 263 -32.88 -31.59 63.62
CA HIS A 263 -32.27 -31.83 64.93
C HIS A 263 -33.04 -31.12 66.06
N GLN A 264 -33.56 -29.92 65.83
CA GLN A 264 -34.46 -29.25 66.78
C GLN A 264 -35.77 -29.99 66.99
N GLU A 265 -36.44 -30.40 65.91
CA GLU A 265 -37.71 -31.13 66.01
C GLU A 265 -37.55 -32.49 66.68
N ALA A 266 -36.55 -33.28 66.27
CA ALA A 266 -36.18 -34.53 66.92
C ALA A 266 -35.88 -34.27 68.40
N GLY A 267 -35.27 -33.13 68.67
CA GLY A 267 -35.04 -32.66 70.01
C GLY A 267 -36.30 -32.40 70.83
N ALA A 268 -37.20 -31.56 70.30
CA ALA A 268 -38.49 -31.24 70.90
C ALA A 268 -39.35 -32.50 71.09
N GLN A 269 -39.29 -33.47 70.17
CA GLN A 269 -39.98 -34.75 70.30
C GLN A 269 -39.38 -35.60 71.43
N LYS A 270 -38.05 -35.67 71.58
CA LYS A 270 -37.41 -36.33 72.73
C LYS A 270 -37.84 -35.68 74.05
N ALA A 271 -37.92 -34.35 74.11
CA ALA A 271 -38.40 -33.64 75.30
C ALA A 271 -39.87 -33.97 75.63
N ARG A 272 -40.77 -33.94 74.63
CA ARG A 272 -42.18 -34.35 74.79
C ARG A 272 -42.32 -35.81 75.22
N GLY A 273 -41.48 -36.70 74.69
CA GLY A 273 -41.39 -38.10 75.09
C GLY A 273 -40.95 -38.24 76.55
N GLY A 274 -39.94 -37.47 76.98
CA GLY A 274 -39.50 -37.39 78.37
C GLY A 274 -40.61 -36.91 79.32
N ASP A 275 -41.38 -35.89 78.93
CA ASP A 275 -42.53 -35.40 79.72
C ASP A 275 -43.66 -36.43 79.82
N LEU A 276 -43.94 -37.15 78.72
CA LEU A 276 -44.89 -38.27 78.73
C LEU A 276 -44.42 -39.40 79.65
N LEU A 277 -43.13 -39.74 79.62
CA LEU A 277 -42.54 -40.74 80.53
C LEU A 277 -42.63 -40.30 81.98
N LYS A 278 -42.42 -39.02 82.28
CA LYS A 278 -42.57 -38.47 83.63
C LYS A 278 -44.01 -38.60 84.12
N ARG A 279 -45.00 -38.28 83.28
CA ARG A 279 -46.45 -38.46 83.57
C ARG A 279 -46.86 -39.93 83.73
N LEU A 280 -46.29 -40.84 82.93
CA LEU A 280 -46.53 -42.29 83.03
C LEU A 280 -45.87 -42.89 84.28
N ALA A 281 -44.67 -42.44 84.64
CA ALA A 281 -43.98 -42.82 85.88
C ALA A 281 -44.79 -42.38 87.12
N ASP A 282 -45.43 -41.21 87.08
CA ASP A 282 -46.34 -40.75 88.14
C ASP A 282 -47.64 -41.60 88.21
N GLN A 283 -48.11 -42.17 87.09
CA GLN A 283 -49.23 -43.12 87.04
C GLN A 283 -48.89 -44.54 87.52
N LYS A 284 -47.59 -44.89 87.61
CA LYS A 284 -47.05 -46.21 87.96
C LYS A 284 -47.26 -46.64 89.42
N ARG A 285 -48.06 -45.90 90.20
CA ARG A 285 -48.51 -46.31 91.53
C ARG A 285 -49.54 -47.47 91.52
N LYS A 286 -49.86 -48.07 90.36
CA LYS A 286 -50.75 -49.22 90.22
C LYS A 286 -50.14 -50.22 89.22
N GLY A 287 -50.08 -51.50 89.60
CA GLY A 287 -49.23 -52.54 89.00
C GLY A 287 -49.46 -52.87 87.52
N ASP A 288 -48.49 -53.63 86.98
CA ASP A 288 -48.43 -54.26 85.64
C ASP A 288 -48.25 -53.34 84.40
N ALA A 289 -47.50 -52.23 84.55
CA ALA A 289 -47.33 -51.23 83.49
C ALA A 289 -45.96 -51.23 82.75
N LYS A 290 -44.97 -52.05 83.14
CA LYS A 290 -43.58 -51.94 82.60
C LYS A 290 -43.43 -52.38 81.13
N ASP A 291 -44.15 -53.41 80.69
CA ASP A 291 -44.01 -53.92 79.31
C ASP A 291 -44.75 -53.06 78.28
N LEU A 292 -45.89 -52.46 78.67
CA LEU A 292 -46.62 -51.49 77.85
C LEU A 292 -45.82 -50.20 77.66
N GLU A 293 -45.12 -49.75 78.70
CA GLU A 293 -44.28 -48.55 78.64
C GLU A 293 -43.08 -48.76 77.73
N ARG A 294 -42.40 -49.92 77.82
CA ARG A 294 -41.30 -50.24 76.91
C ARG A 294 -41.76 -50.29 75.45
N ARG A 295 -42.92 -50.90 75.17
CA ARG A 295 -43.51 -50.92 73.83
C ARG A 295 -43.87 -49.52 73.33
N ALA A 296 -44.48 -48.69 74.17
CA ALA A 296 -44.82 -47.31 73.81
C ALA A 296 -43.57 -46.44 73.56
N LEU A 297 -42.46 -46.70 74.26
CA LEU A 297 -41.18 -46.02 74.09
C LEU A 297 -40.47 -46.46 72.81
N GLU A 298 -40.45 -47.76 72.54
CA GLU A 298 -39.94 -48.32 71.28
C GLU A 298 -40.76 -47.83 70.09
N GLU A 299 -42.09 -47.73 70.23
CA GLU A 299 -43.00 -47.23 69.19
C GLU A 299 -42.86 -45.70 68.98
N ALA A 300 -42.74 -44.91 70.05
CA ALA A 300 -42.48 -43.47 69.94
C ALA A 300 -41.10 -43.17 69.33
N ARG A 301 -40.08 -43.95 69.69
CA ARG A 301 -38.74 -43.86 69.11
C ARG A 301 -38.76 -44.25 67.64
N ARG A 302 -39.45 -45.33 67.29
CA ARG A 302 -39.64 -45.76 65.90
C ARG A 302 -40.37 -44.69 65.08
N VAL A 303 -41.44 -44.09 65.59
CA VAL A 303 -42.17 -43.01 64.91
C VAL A 303 -41.30 -41.75 64.76
N SER A 304 -40.48 -41.43 65.76
CA SER A 304 -39.50 -40.33 65.71
C SER A 304 -38.41 -40.59 64.66
N GLU A 305 -37.84 -41.79 64.63
CA GLU A 305 -36.80 -42.19 63.66
C GLU A 305 -37.37 -42.28 62.24
N GLU A 306 -38.61 -42.79 62.07
CA GLU A 306 -39.32 -42.79 60.80
C GLU A 306 -39.61 -41.36 60.30
N LYS A 307 -40.00 -40.44 61.19
CA LYS A 307 -40.21 -39.02 60.84
C LYS A 307 -38.91 -38.29 60.51
N ALA A 308 -37.86 -38.47 61.31
CA ALA A 308 -36.54 -37.89 61.02
C ALA A 308 -35.97 -38.45 59.71
N GLY A 309 -36.13 -39.75 59.44
CA GLY A 309 -35.76 -40.37 58.18
C GLY A 309 -36.63 -39.92 56.99
N ALA A 310 -37.89 -39.54 57.22
CA ALA A 310 -38.73 -38.93 56.19
C ALA A 310 -38.28 -37.50 55.87
N LEU A 311 -38.00 -36.67 56.88
CA LEU A 311 -37.49 -35.31 56.71
C LEU A 311 -36.12 -35.30 56.02
N LEU A 312 -35.18 -36.16 56.42
CA LEU A 312 -33.88 -36.26 55.77
C LEU A 312 -33.98 -36.70 54.29
N ARG A 313 -34.95 -37.56 53.95
CA ARG A 313 -35.24 -37.92 52.56
C ARG A 313 -35.80 -36.72 51.80
N GLU A 314 -36.75 -36.00 52.36
CA GLU A 314 -37.33 -34.80 51.75
C GLU A 314 -36.27 -33.70 51.52
N VAL A 315 -35.34 -33.51 52.46
CA VAL A 315 -34.21 -32.58 52.32
C VAL A 315 -33.25 -33.01 51.22
N ARG A 316 -32.93 -34.30 51.11
CA ARG A 316 -32.07 -34.84 50.04
C ARG A 316 -32.73 -34.68 48.68
N GLU A 317 -34.01 -35.06 48.56
CA GLU A 317 -34.80 -34.88 47.34
C GLU A 317 -34.89 -33.40 46.93
N ALA A 318 -35.11 -32.49 47.90
CA ALA A 318 -35.14 -31.05 47.63
C ALA A 318 -33.76 -30.49 47.21
N ARG A 319 -32.66 -31.02 47.76
CA ARG A 319 -31.28 -30.64 47.38
C ARG A 319 -30.96 -31.13 45.98
N GLU A 320 -31.22 -32.41 45.68
CA GLU A 320 -31.01 -32.98 44.35
C GLU A 320 -31.83 -32.25 43.30
N LYS A 321 -33.12 -31.99 43.59
CA LYS A 321 -33.99 -31.23 42.69
C LYS A 321 -33.42 -29.85 42.37
N ARG A 322 -32.89 -29.12 43.36
CA ARG A 322 -32.29 -27.78 43.14
C ARG A 322 -30.97 -27.83 42.37
N ILE A 323 -30.14 -28.84 42.62
CA ILE A 323 -28.92 -29.05 41.85
C ILE A 323 -29.29 -29.34 40.40
N GLU A 324 -30.34 -30.12 40.15
CA GLU A 324 -30.81 -30.39 38.79
C GLU A 324 -31.43 -29.15 38.14
N GLU A 325 -32.26 -28.38 38.85
CA GLU A 325 -32.79 -27.08 38.37
C GLU A 325 -31.63 -26.10 38.02
N ALA A 326 -30.56 -26.06 38.81
CA ALA A 326 -29.38 -25.24 38.54
C ALA A 326 -28.57 -25.76 37.33
N ARG A 327 -28.47 -27.08 37.16
CA ARG A 327 -27.85 -27.70 35.98
C ARG A 327 -28.67 -27.43 34.72
N GLU A 328 -30.00 -27.51 34.78
CA GLU A 328 -30.88 -27.14 33.67
C GLU A 328 -30.70 -25.67 33.31
N ALA A 329 -30.71 -24.75 34.29
CA ALA A 329 -30.44 -23.33 34.05
C ALA A 329 -29.05 -23.09 33.45
N ALA A 330 -28.02 -23.80 33.90
CA ALA A 330 -26.68 -23.73 33.32
C ALA A 330 -26.65 -24.24 31.86
N ARG A 331 -27.37 -25.33 31.56
CA ARG A 331 -27.52 -25.84 30.18
C ARG A 331 -28.26 -24.85 29.28
N GLU A 332 -29.32 -24.20 29.77
CA GLU A 332 -30.03 -23.15 29.03
C GLU A 332 -29.15 -21.92 28.77
N LEU A 333 -28.33 -21.51 29.74
CA LEU A 333 -27.36 -20.42 29.57
C LEU A 333 -26.30 -20.79 28.52
N ILE A 334 -25.74 -22.00 28.57
CA ILE A 334 -24.77 -22.49 27.58
C ILE A 334 -25.42 -22.53 26.20
N ALA A 335 -26.63 -23.09 26.06
CA ALA A 335 -27.34 -23.15 24.78
C ALA A 335 -27.65 -21.76 24.22
N THR A 336 -27.99 -20.79 25.08
CA THR A 336 -28.21 -19.39 24.68
C THR A 336 -26.91 -18.75 24.21
N ALA A 337 -25.81 -18.96 24.93
CA ALA A 337 -24.49 -18.47 24.54
C ALA A 337 -24.00 -19.09 23.23
N GLU A 338 -24.23 -20.39 23.02
CA GLU A 338 -23.94 -21.07 21.74
C GLU A 338 -24.75 -20.48 20.59
N ALA A 339 -26.04 -20.21 20.81
CA ALA A 339 -26.90 -19.58 19.80
C ALA A 339 -26.43 -18.16 19.46
N GLN A 340 -26.07 -17.35 20.47
CA GLN A 340 -25.51 -16.01 20.28
C GLN A 340 -24.16 -16.07 19.54
N ALA A 341 -23.28 -17.01 19.92
CA ALA A 341 -21.99 -17.16 19.29
C ALA A 341 -22.11 -17.59 17.82
N ARG A 342 -23.09 -18.45 17.47
CA ARG A 342 -23.42 -18.78 16.07
C ARG A 342 -23.94 -17.56 15.30
N GLN A 343 -24.78 -16.72 15.91
CA GLN A 343 -25.25 -15.49 15.27
C GLN A 343 -24.10 -14.51 15.01
N VAL A 344 -23.16 -14.37 15.95
CA VAL A 344 -21.95 -13.54 15.78
C VAL A 344 -21.06 -14.11 14.66
N GLU A 345 -20.87 -15.42 14.61
CA GLU A 345 -20.11 -16.09 13.55
C GLU A 345 -20.75 -15.88 12.17
N GLU A 346 -22.07 -16.04 12.06
CA GLU A 346 -22.80 -15.85 10.82
C GLU A 346 -22.75 -14.38 10.36
N ALA A 347 -22.90 -13.43 11.28
CA ALA A 347 -22.72 -12.00 10.99
C ALA A 347 -21.29 -11.67 10.55
N ALA A 348 -20.27 -12.28 11.17
CA ALA A 348 -18.86 -12.12 10.77
C ALA A 348 -18.61 -12.70 9.37
N ARG A 349 -19.16 -13.88 9.05
CA ARG A 349 -19.10 -14.47 7.71
C ARG A 349 -19.78 -13.60 6.66
N GLN A 350 -20.96 -13.03 6.96
CA GLN A 350 -21.65 -12.12 6.05
C GLN A 350 -20.84 -10.85 5.79
N ARG A 351 -20.22 -10.26 6.83
CA ARG A 351 -19.34 -9.09 6.68
C ARG A 351 -18.12 -9.42 5.82
N ALA A 352 -17.47 -10.56 6.06
CA ALA A 352 -16.34 -11.03 5.24
C ALA A 352 -16.74 -11.28 3.78
N GLN A 353 -17.96 -11.78 3.51
CA GLN A 353 -18.47 -11.93 2.14
C GLN A 353 -18.78 -10.58 1.47
N GLU A 354 -19.34 -9.63 2.22
CA GLU A 354 -19.67 -8.30 1.70
C GLU A 354 -18.40 -7.50 1.39
N ALA A 355 -17.43 -7.53 2.29
CA ALA A 355 -16.11 -6.97 2.04
C ALA A 355 -15.47 -7.67 0.83
N TRP A 356 -15.46 -9.02 0.75
CA TRP A 356 -14.97 -9.75 -0.43
C TRP A 356 -15.61 -9.33 -1.75
N ARG A 357 -16.90 -8.96 -1.76
CA ARG A 357 -17.52 -8.44 -2.97
C ARG A 357 -17.01 -7.04 -3.30
N ILE A 358 -16.93 -6.14 -2.31
CA ILE A 358 -16.52 -4.74 -2.49
C ILE A 358 -15.15 -4.66 -3.14
N ALA A 359 -14.17 -5.37 -2.60
CA ALA A 359 -12.84 -5.25 -3.16
C ALA A 359 -12.55 -6.14 -4.39
N GLU A 360 -13.43 -7.09 -4.75
CA GLU A 360 -13.38 -7.71 -6.09
C GLU A 360 -13.84 -6.71 -7.15
N GLU A 361 -14.85 -5.90 -6.84
CA GLU A 361 -15.27 -4.78 -7.68
C GLU A 361 -14.14 -3.73 -7.81
N GLU A 362 -13.44 -3.45 -6.72
CA GLU A 362 -12.29 -2.52 -6.72
C GLU A 362 -11.09 -3.06 -7.50
N ARG A 363 -10.75 -4.34 -7.33
CA ARG A 363 -9.75 -5.01 -8.19
C ARG A 363 -10.09 -4.85 -9.67
N ARG A 364 -11.34 -5.12 -10.06
CA ARG A 364 -11.77 -4.99 -11.46
C ARG A 364 -11.64 -3.55 -11.96
N ALA A 365 -11.91 -2.56 -11.11
CA ALA A 365 -11.67 -1.16 -11.44
C ALA A 365 -10.16 -0.86 -11.60
N ALA A 366 -9.30 -1.47 -10.79
CA ALA A 366 -7.85 -1.30 -10.85
C ALA A 366 -7.28 -1.87 -12.15
N ASP A 367 -7.69 -3.08 -12.49
CA ASP A 367 -7.28 -3.78 -13.70
C ASP A 367 -7.74 -3.01 -14.95
N ALA A 368 -8.96 -2.45 -14.93
CA ALA A 368 -9.45 -1.57 -15.99
C ALA A 368 -8.59 -0.30 -16.13
N LYS A 369 -8.24 0.36 -15.03
CA LYS A 369 -7.42 1.58 -15.05
C LYS A 369 -5.97 1.30 -15.44
N ALA A 370 -5.42 0.16 -15.04
CA ALA A 370 -4.10 -0.30 -15.49
C ALA A 370 -4.08 -0.57 -17.01
N ALA A 371 -5.16 -1.13 -17.57
CA ALA A 371 -5.29 -1.31 -19.02
C ALA A 371 -5.38 0.03 -19.78
N GLU A 372 -6.09 1.02 -19.23
CA GLU A 372 -6.12 2.39 -19.78
C GLU A 372 -4.73 3.03 -19.79
N LEU A 373 -3.95 2.89 -18.70
CA LEU A 373 -2.56 3.36 -18.66
C LEU A 373 -1.69 2.72 -19.73
N GLN A 374 -1.79 1.40 -19.91
CA GLN A 374 -1.01 0.71 -20.92
C GLN A 374 -1.33 1.22 -22.33
N GLN A 375 -2.58 1.57 -22.62
CA GLN A 375 -2.96 2.20 -23.87
C GLN A 375 -2.38 3.63 -24.00
N GLU A 376 -2.38 4.42 -22.92
CA GLU A 376 -1.75 5.75 -22.92
C GLU A 376 -0.23 5.68 -23.10
N GLU A 377 0.45 4.72 -22.46
CA GLU A 377 1.88 4.50 -22.65
C GLU A 377 2.22 4.10 -24.09
N ALA A 378 1.39 3.27 -24.72
CA ALA A 378 1.54 2.89 -26.13
C ALA A 378 1.44 4.13 -27.03
N ARG A 379 0.43 4.98 -26.81
CA ARG A 379 0.27 6.26 -27.55
C ARG A 379 1.45 7.20 -27.36
N TYR A 380 1.99 7.28 -26.13
CA TYR A 380 3.17 8.11 -25.88
C TYR A 380 4.41 7.59 -26.62
N ARG A 381 4.63 6.26 -26.64
CA ARG A 381 5.75 5.67 -27.40
C ARG A 381 5.62 5.93 -28.90
N GLU A 382 4.41 5.85 -29.45
CA GLU A 382 4.14 6.22 -30.85
C GLU A 382 4.48 7.69 -31.13
N ALA A 383 4.10 8.60 -30.22
CA ALA A 383 4.42 10.02 -30.33
C ALA A 383 5.94 10.30 -30.23
N GLU A 384 6.65 9.61 -29.33
CA GLU A 384 8.10 9.72 -29.18
C GLU A 384 8.84 9.23 -30.43
N GLN A 385 8.38 8.13 -31.03
CA GLN A 385 8.89 7.63 -32.31
C GLN A 385 8.66 8.64 -33.45
N ALA A 386 7.48 9.26 -33.50
CA ALA A 386 7.18 10.30 -34.49
C ALA A 386 8.09 11.54 -34.32
N CYS A 387 8.34 11.97 -33.07
CA CYS A 387 9.26 13.09 -32.77
C CYS A 387 10.69 12.78 -33.21
N THR A 388 11.18 11.58 -32.89
CA THR A 388 12.52 11.12 -33.28
C THR A 388 12.67 11.04 -34.80
N ALA A 389 11.62 10.62 -35.51
CA ALA A 389 11.59 10.61 -36.98
C ALA A 389 11.61 12.03 -37.57
N ALA A 390 10.91 12.98 -36.96
CA ALA A 390 10.93 14.39 -37.37
C ALA A 390 12.30 15.04 -37.16
N GLU A 391 12.96 14.79 -36.02
CA GLU A 391 14.33 15.25 -35.74
C GLU A 391 15.33 14.71 -36.77
N ALA A 392 15.20 13.43 -37.16
CA ALA A 392 16.04 12.84 -38.19
C ALA A 392 15.83 13.51 -39.56
N ALA A 393 14.58 13.79 -39.93
CA ALA A 393 14.25 14.50 -41.17
C ALA A 393 14.81 15.94 -41.17
N LEU A 394 14.78 16.64 -40.04
CA LEU A 394 15.41 17.96 -39.93
C LEU A 394 16.91 17.89 -40.18
N ARG A 395 17.63 16.97 -39.53
CA ARG A 395 19.07 16.82 -39.72
C ARG A 395 19.43 16.54 -41.17
N GLU A 396 18.65 15.72 -41.86
CA GLU A 396 18.83 15.45 -43.29
C GLU A 396 18.69 16.74 -44.14
N GLN A 397 17.75 17.63 -43.79
CA GLN A 397 17.58 18.91 -44.48
C GLN A 397 18.71 19.90 -44.16
N GLU A 398 19.17 19.96 -42.90
CA GLU A 398 20.33 20.78 -42.50
C GLU A 398 21.61 20.35 -43.24
N GLU A 399 21.81 19.05 -43.43
CA GLU A 399 22.93 18.51 -44.22
C GLU A 399 22.84 18.90 -45.69
N LYS A 400 21.64 18.83 -46.30
CA LYS A 400 21.41 19.30 -47.67
C LYS A 400 21.70 20.79 -47.82
N LEU A 401 21.30 21.60 -46.82
CA LEU A 401 21.51 23.04 -46.79
C LEU A 401 23.01 23.37 -46.70
N ARG A 402 23.76 22.69 -45.81
CA ARG A 402 25.22 22.80 -45.75
C ARG A 402 25.88 22.41 -47.08
N ALA A 403 25.45 21.33 -47.71
CA ALA A 403 26.00 20.91 -49.01
C ALA A 403 25.79 22.00 -50.09
N THR A 404 24.61 22.62 -50.12
CA THR A 404 24.35 23.75 -51.04
C THR A 404 25.17 25.01 -50.69
N GLU A 405 25.42 25.28 -49.41
CA GLU A 405 26.30 26.39 -48.99
C GLU A 405 27.76 26.14 -49.38
N GLU A 406 28.26 24.92 -49.22
CA GLU A 406 29.61 24.53 -49.64
C GLU A 406 29.76 24.62 -51.18
N GLU A 407 28.75 24.21 -51.93
CA GLU A 407 28.72 24.33 -53.39
C GLU A 407 28.71 25.80 -53.82
N ALA A 408 27.91 26.65 -53.17
CA ALA A 408 27.91 28.10 -53.38
C ALA A 408 29.28 28.73 -53.10
N GLN A 409 29.93 28.36 -52.00
CA GLN A 409 31.27 28.84 -51.65
C GLN A 409 32.33 28.39 -52.66
N ARG A 410 32.20 27.17 -53.21
CA ARG A 410 33.06 26.66 -54.28
C ARG A 410 32.93 27.49 -55.55
N VAL A 411 31.71 27.73 -56.02
CA VAL A 411 31.45 28.56 -57.20
C VAL A 411 32.02 29.97 -57.00
N ASP A 412 31.87 30.55 -55.81
CA ASP A 412 32.42 31.87 -55.49
C ASP A 412 33.96 31.90 -55.42
N ALA A 413 34.58 30.82 -54.96
CA ALA A 413 36.03 30.67 -54.93
C ALA A 413 36.61 30.43 -56.33
N GLU A 414 35.96 29.62 -57.16
CA GLU A 414 36.32 29.38 -58.56
C GLU A 414 36.19 30.65 -59.39
N GLY A 415 35.09 31.40 -59.25
CA GLY A 415 34.91 32.70 -59.92
C GLY A 415 35.95 33.74 -59.49
N LYS A 416 36.32 33.79 -58.19
CA LYS A 416 37.43 34.64 -57.71
C LYS A 416 38.78 34.24 -58.31
N ALA A 417 39.07 32.94 -58.37
CA ALA A 417 40.32 32.42 -58.92
C ALA A 417 40.42 32.69 -60.43
N GLU A 418 39.36 32.48 -61.20
CA GLU A 418 39.32 32.83 -62.62
C GLU A 418 39.49 34.33 -62.86
N ALA A 419 38.83 35.18 -62.07
CA ALA A 419 39.00 36.63 -62.15
C ALA A 419 40.44 37.09 -61.84
N GLU A 420 41.13 36.41 -60.92
CA GLU A 420 42.52 36.70 -60.57
C GLU A 420 43.51 36.22 -61.64
N ILE A 421 43.27 35.05 -62.24
CA ILE A 421 44.03 34.54 -63.40
C ILE A 421 43.86 35.47 -64.61
N LEU A 422 42.64 35.95 -64.87
CA LEU A 422 42.37 36.90 -65.96
C LEU A 422 43.03 38.25 -65.71
N ARG A 423 43.07 38.76 -64.46
CA ARG A 423 43.85 39.97 -64.10
C ARG A 423 45.35 39.76 -64.28
N GLY A 424 45.88 38.61 -63.87
CA GLY A 424 47.30 38.28 -64.04
C GLY A 424 47.70 38.26 -65.52
N ARG A 425 46.91 37.60 -66.37
CA ARG A 425 47.12 37.60 -67.82
C ARG A 425 46.98 38.97 -68.46
N ALA A 426 46.01 39.78 -68.03
CA ALA A 426 45.86 41.15 -68.53
C ALA A 426 47.04 42.06 -68.13
N GLN A 427 47.58 41.88 -66.92
CA GLN A 427 48.76 42.59 -66.45
C GLN A 427 50.03 42.14 -67.18
N GLU A 428 50.21 40.85 -67.43
CA GLU A 428 51.32 40.32 -68.24
C GLU A 428 51.22 40.74 -69.72
N GLU A 429 50.04 40.71 -70.34
CA GLU A 429 49.81 41.23 -71.69
C GLU A 429 50.10 42.74 -71.77
N ALA A 430 49.72 43.53 -70.75
CA ALA A 430 50.04 44.96 -70.67
C ALA A 430 51.54 45.22 -70.48
N ARG A 431 52.23 44.39 -69.69
CA ARG A 431 53.69 44.47 -69.48
C ARG A 431 54.46 44.10 -70.74
N ALA A 432 54.05 43.03 -71.43
CA ALA A 432 54.62 42.62 -72.71
C ALA A 432 54.41 43.67 -73.81
N ARG A 433 53.26 44.37 -73.81
CA ARG A 433 53.00 45.50 -74.73
C ARG A 433 53.82 46.75 -74.41
N LEU A 434 54.09 47.03 -73.12
CA LEU A 434 54.99 48.11 -72.71
C LEU A 434 56.46 47.80 -73.05
N GLU A 435 56.89 46.55 -72.93
CA GLU A 435 58.22 46.10 -73.38
C GLU A 435 58.37 46.08 -74.90
N GLN A 436 57.31 45.70 -75.64
CA GLN A 436 57.31 45.79 -77.11
C GLN A 436 57.22 47.23 -77.63
N ALA A 437 56.53 48.13 -76.92
CA ALA A 437 56.47 49.56 -77.26
C ALA A 437 57.79 50.31 -76.97
N ALA A 438 58.62 49.79 -76.06
CA ALA A 438 59.93 50.36 -75.75
C ALA A 438 61.03 50.00 -76.77
N GLN A 439 60.78 49.10 -77.73
CA GLN A 439 61.80 48.63 -78.68
C GLN A 439 61.53 48.92 -80.17
N ALA A 440 60.52 49.70 -80.55
CA ALA A 440 60.30 50.01 -81.96
C ALA A 440 59.82 51.44 -82.21
N GLY A 441 60.78 52.36 -82.31
CA GLY A 441 60.63 53.56 -83.12
C GLY A 441 61.20 53.32 -84.52
N GLU A 442 60.34 53.11 -85.52
CA GLU A 442 60.36 53.82 -86.81
C GLU A 442 59.26 53.33 -87.76
N ARG A 443 58.92 54.20 -88.73
CA ARG A 443 57.63 54.34 -89.43
C ARG A 443 57.24 53.15 -90.35
N SER A 444 55.91 52.97 -90.47
CA SER A 444 55.16 52.67 -91.72
C SER A 444 54.19 51.47 -91.71
N GLN A 445 53.43 51.25 -90.63
CA GLN A 445 52.25 50.37 -90.68
C GLN A 445 51.23 50.83 -89.62
N ARG A 446 50.58 51.98 -89.83
CA ARG A 446 49.70 52.60 -88.82
C ARG A 446 48.21 52.71 -89.18
N GLU A 447 47.73 52.13 -90.27
CA GLU A 447 46.30 52.30 -90.62
C GLU A 447 45.55 51.01 -91.01
N ALA A 448 46.16 49.83 -90.91
CA ALA A 448 45.45 48.55 -91.11
C ALA A 448 45.23 47.73 -89.82
N ASP A 449 46.12 47.84 -88.83
CA ASP A 449 46.07 46.98 -87.63
C ASP A 449 45.24 47.56 -86.46
N ALA A 450 44.81 48.82 -86.54
CA ALA A 450 43.96 49.45 -85.54
C ALA A 450 42.47 49.03 -85.65
N ALA A 451 42.03 48.59 -86.83
CA ALA A 451 40.64 48.15 -87.05
C ALA A 451 40.42 46.68 -86.65
N ALA A 452 41.39 45.80 -86.93
CA ALA A 452 41.31 44.38 -86.56
C ALA A 452 41.50 44.12 -85.05
N GLN A 453 42.25 44.99 -84.37
CA GLN A 453 42.46 44.89 -82.92
C GLN A 453 41.24 45.40 -82.12
N GLY A 454 40.56 46.45 -82.61
CA GLY A 454 39.32 46.94 -82.00
C GLY A 454 38.14 45.95 -82.09
N GLU A 455 38.12 45.09 -83.11
CA GLU A 455 37.08 44.06 -83.26
C GLU A 455 37.33 42.84 -82.35
N LYS A 456 38.60 42.44 -82.18
CA LYS A 456 38.99 41.39 -81.22
C LYS A 456 38.80 41.83 -79.77
N ASP A 457 39.12 43.08 -79.43
CA ASP A 457 38.94 43.59 -78.07
C ASP A 457 37.45 43.78 -77.75
N ARG A 458 36.61 44.15 -78.73
CA ARG A 458 35.13 44.16 -78.56
C ARG A 458 34.53 42.78 -78.42
N ALA A 459 35.01 41.78 -79.17
CA ALA A 459 34.58 40.40 -79.01
C ALA A 459 34.97 39.84 -77.63
N ARG A 460 36.19 40.12 -77.16
CA ARG A 460 36.67 39.71 -75.84
C ARG A 460 35.93 40.42 -74.71
N CYS A 461 35.59 41.70 -74.87
CA CYS A 461 34.71 42.41 -73.95
C CYS A 461 33.28 41.84 -73.94
N ALA A 462 32.72 41.50 -75.10
CA ALA A 462 31.38 40.89 -75.17
C ALA A 462 31.35 39.50 -74.52
N ASP A 463 32.39 38.69 -74.69
CA ASP A 463 32.49 37.37 -74.05
C ASP A 463 32.74 37.50 -72.53
N LEU A 464 33.55 38.46 -72.08
CA LEU A 464 33.70 38.78 -70.64
C LEU A 464 32.38 39.29 -70.04
N GLN A 465 31.64 40.13 -70.78
CA GLN A 465 30.33 40.62 -70.33
C GLN A 465 29.33 39.46 -70.18
N ARG A 466 29.26 38.54 -71.15
CA ARG A 466 28.43 37.33 -71.05
C ARG A 466 28.86 36.43 -69.89
N SER A 467 30.16 36.32 -69.62
CA SER A 467 30.67 35.54 -68.48
C SER A 467 30.28 36.16 -67.15
N ILE A 468 30.35 37.50 -67.03
CA ILE A 468 29.93 38.23 -65.82
C ILE A 468 28.42 38.13 -65.63
N GLU A 469 27.64 38.26 -66.70
CA GLU A 469 26.17 38.11 -66.67
C GLU A 469 25.76 36.67 -66.29
N ALA A 470 26.48 35.65 -66.77
CA ALA A 470 26.26 34.26 -66.39
C ALA A 470 26.62 33.97 -64.93
N GLU A 471 27.73 34.51 -64.43
CA GLU A 471 28.09 34.42 -63.00
C GLU A 471 27.08 35.15 -62.10
N GLN A 472 26.59 36.32 -62.53
CA GLN A 472 25.57 37.08 -61.80
C GLN A 472 24.25 36.30 -61.73
N ALA A 473 23.80 35.74 -62.86
CA ALA A 473 22.62 34.89 -62.88
C ALA A 473 22.78 33.64 -61.99
N SER A 474 23.95 33.00 -62.00
CA SER A 474 24.25 31.86 -61.12
C SER A 474 24.26 32.25 -59.64
N ARG A 475 24.82 33.41 -59.28
CA ARG A 475 24.77 33.94 -57.90
C ARG A 475 23.36 34.26 -57.45
N GLU A 476 22.54 34.86 -58.31
CA GLU A 476 21.14 35.16 -58.02
C GLU A 476 20.32 33.88 -57.83
N GLU A 477 20.56 32.85 -58.65
CA GLU A 477 19.92 31.53 -58.50
C GLU A 477 20.31 30.84 -57.18
N ILE A 478 21.61 30.90 -56.82
CA ILE A 478 22.13 30.38 -55.55
C ILE A 478 21.54 31.16 -54.36
N GLU A 479 21.47 32.49 -54.43
CA GLU A 479 20.93 33.32 -53.35
C GLU A 479 19.42 33.12 -53.18
N ALA A 480 18.67 32.95 -54.28
CA ALA A 480 17.26 32.60 -54.24
C ALA A 480 17.02 31.22 -53.62
N ARG A 481 17.84 30.23 -53.98
CA ARG A 481 17.78 28.88 -53.42
C ARG A 481 18.13 28.87 -51.93
N ARG A 482 19.14 29.65 -51.53
CA ARG A 482 19.50 29.88 -50.12
C ARG A 482 18.36 30.51 -49.33
N LYS A 483 17.71 31.56 -49.85
CA LYS A 483 16.55 32.19 -49.19
C LYS A 483 15.37 31.22 -49.04
N GLY A 484 15.11 30.38 -50.05
CA GLY A 484 14.09 29.33 -49.97
C GLY A 484 14.38 28.31 -48.86
N LEU A 485 15.64 27.86 -48.79
CA LEU A 485 16.11 26.94 -47.76
C LEU A 485 16.10 27.55 -46.34
N GLU A 486 16.49 28.82 -46.19
CA GLU A 486 16.38 29.56 -44.91
C GLU A 486 14.92 29.67 -44.43
N GLN A 487 13.98 29.89 -45.35
CA GLN A 487 12.54 29.91 -45.04
C GLN A 487 12.00 28.52 -44.65
N GLU A 488 12.43 27.46 -45.33
CA GLU A 488 12.07 26.08 -44.98
C GLU A 488 12.65 25.68 -43.61
N CYS A 489 13.91 26.02 -43.32
CA CYS A 489 14.52 25.80 -42.00
C CYS A 489 13.81 26.58 -40.90
N ALA A 490 13.42 27.83 -41.14
CA ALA A 490 12.63 28.59 -40.16
C ALA A 490 11.25 27.97 -39.91
N ALA A 491 10.58 27.50 -40.96
CA ALA A 491 9.29 26.80 -40.84
C ALA A 491 9.43 25.48 -40.07
N LEU A 492 10.47 24.68 -40.35
CA LEU A 492 10.76 23.45 -39.63
C LEU A 492 11.14 23.70 -38.17
N THR A 493 11.92 24.74 -37.88
CA THR A 493 12.27 25.13 -36.50
C THR A 493 11.03 25.52 -35.69
N ALA A 494 10.09 26.24 -36.31
CA ALA A 494 8.81 26.56 -35.67
C ALA A 494 7.95 25.31 -35.44
N GLN A 495 7.90 24.39 -36.41
CA GLN A 495 7.20 23.11 -36.25
C GLN A 495 7.80 22.25 -35.14
N ILE A 496 9.13 22.22 -35.00
CA ILE A 496 9.83 21.50 -33.93
C ILE A 496 9.53 22.15 -32.57
N SER A 497 9.61 23.47 -32.46
CA SER A 497 9.31 24.18 -31.21
C SER A 497 7.86 23.94 -30.76
N GLU A 498 6.91 23.91 -31.71
CA GLU A 498 5.51 23.58 -31.43
C GLU A 498 5.33 22.10 -31.05
N ALA A 499 6.05 21.18 -31.70
CA ALA A 499 6.05 19.77 -31.37
C ALA A 499 6.66 19.48 -29.99
N GLU A 500 7.76 20.16 -29.64
CA GLU A 500 8.39 20.09 -28.31
C GLU A 500 7.46 20.62 -27.23
N HIS A 501 6.80 21.75 -27.47
CA HIS A 501 5.81 22.26 -26.52
C HIS A 501 4.63 21.30 -26.32
N ARG A 502 4.10 20.71 -27.41
CA ARG A 502 3.05 19.68 -27.33
C ARG A 502 3.55 18.43 -26.59
N ARG A 503 4.81 18.04 -26.79
CA ARG A 503 5.45 16.91 -26.09
C ARG A 503 5.58 17.18 -24.59
N ASP A 504 5.98 18.38 -24.20
CA ASP A 504 6.12 18.76 -22.79
C ASP A 504 4.77 18.83 -22.08
N VAL A 505 3.74 19.39 -22.73
CA VAL A 505 2.36 19.39 -22.20
C VAL A 505 1.83 17.97 -22.06
N ALA A 506 1.97 17.13 -23.10
CA ALA A 506 1.55 15.73 -23.05
C ALA A 506 2.32 14.92 -21.98
N ARG A 507 3.60 15.24 -21.77
CA ARG A 507 4.41 14.62 -20.71
C ARG A 507 3.93 15.05 -19.32
N ALA A 508 3.65 16.33 -19.10
CA ALA A 508 3.15 16.82 -17.83
C ALA A 508 1.75 16.24 -17.51
N GLU A 509 0.85 16.16 -18.49
CA GLU A 509 -0.45 15.51 -18.34
C GLU A 509 -0.30 14.02 -18.03
N ARG A 510 0.63 13.31 -18.71
CA ARG A 510 0.93 11.90 -18.43
C ARG A 510 1.49 11.70 -17.04
N GLU A 511 2.42 12.54 -16.59
CA GLU A 511 2.99 12.45 -15.23
C GLU A 511 1.90 12.67 -14.18
N ALA A 512 1.03 13.67 -14.36
CA ALA A 512 -0.11 13.89 -13.47
C ALA A 512 -1.10 12.71 -13.44
N ARG A 513 -1.40 12.12 -14.60
CA ARG A 513 -2.33 10.99 -14.71
C ARG A 513 -1.74 9.69 -14.16
N LEU A 514 -0.44 9.45 -14.38
CA LEU A 514 0.29 8.35 -13.75
C LEU A 514 0.33 8.50 -12.22
N GLU A 515 0.48 9.70 -11.70
CA GLU A 515 0.44 9.97 -10.27
C GLU A 515 -0.94 9.64 -9.66
N GLU A 516 -2.02 10.06 -10.33
CA GLU A 516 -3.40 9.77 -9.95
C GLU A 516 -3.68 8.26 -10.00
N ILE A 517 -3.20 7.58 -11.04
CA ILE A 517 -3.42 6.14 -11.20
C ILE A 517 -2.55 5.32 -10.26
N ARG A 518 -1.35 5.78 -9.90
CA ARG A 518 -0.57 5.18 -8.82
C ARG A 518 -1.29 5.28 -7.48
N ARG A 519 -1.97 6.40 -7.20
CA ARG A 519 -2.78 6.55 -5.98
C ARG A 519 -3.98 5.61 -5.97
N GLU A 520 -4.68 5.48 -7.10
CA GLU A 520 -5.82 4.57 -7.19
C GLU A 520 -5.41 3.10 -7.21
N ALA A 521 -4.39 2.71 -7.98
CA ALA A 521 -3.88 1.34 -7.98
C ALA A 521 -3.34 0.94 -6.60
N ALA A 522 -2.73 1.87 -5.85
CA ALA A 522 -2.32 1.61 -4.47
C ALA A 522 -3.53 1.41 -3.54
N ALA A 523 -4.60 2.18 -3.71
CA ALA A 523 -5.84 2.01 -2.95
C ALA A 523 -6.53 0.67 -3.27
N LEU A 524 -6.59 0.30 -4.54
CA LEU A 524 -7.29 -0.91 -5.00
C LEU A 524 -6.47 -2.19 -4.71
N ALA A 525 -5.15 -2.12 -4.75
CA ALA A 525 -4.27 -3.24 -4.35
C ALA A 525 -4.31 -3.48 -2.83
N GLU A 526 -4.44 -2.42 -2.03
CA GLU A 526 -4.69 -2.52 -0.59
C GLU A 526 -6.05 -3.21 -0.34
N GLN A 527 -7.07 -2.82 -1.09
CA GLN A 527 -8.41 -3.38 -1.03
C GLN A 527 -8.47 -4.87 -1.44
N GLU A 528 -7.89 -5.26 -2.58
CA GLU A 528 -7.87 -6.66 -3.02
C GLU A 528 -7.14 -7.58 -2.03
N ARG A 529 -6.06 -7.08 -1.40
CA ARG A 529 -5.33 -7.81 -0.36
C ARG A 529 -6.17 -8.04 0.88
N VAL A 530 -6.96 -7.04 1.29
CA VAL A 530 -7.92 -7.18 2.40
C VAL A 530 -8.97 -8.26 2.12
N LEU A 531 -9.26 -8.60 0.86
CA LEU A 531 -10.25 -9.62 0.57
C LEU A 531 -9.76 -11.03 0.40
N LEU A 532 -8.62 -11.18 -0.26
CA LEU A 532 -8.00 -12.50 -0.38
C LEU A 532 -7.74 -13.06 1.02
N ALA A 533 -7.44 -12.17 1.96
CA ALA A 533 -7.42 -12.42 3.39
C ALA A 533 -8.72 -12.94 3.97
N GLU A 534 -9.81 -12.19 3.80
CA GLU A 534 -11.11 -12.53 4.36
C GLU A 534 -11.63 -13.85 3.79
N LYS A 535 -11.38 -14.12 2.50
CA LYS A 535 -11.73 -15.39 1.86
C LYS A 535 -10.93 -16.56 2.45
N ALA A 536 -9.62 -16.42 2.58
CA ALA A 536 -8.78 -17.45 3.20
C ALA A 536 -9.20 -17.71 4.65
N ALA A 537 -9.52 -16.64 5.39
CA ALA A 537 -9.97 -16.72 6.77
C ALA A 537 -11.36 -17.36 6.92
N ALA A 538 -12.27 -17.14 5.96
CA ALA A 538 -13.57 -17.80 5.93
C ALA A 538 -13.43 -19.31 5.64
N GLU A 539 -12.57 -19.70 4.70
CA GLU A 539 -12.30 -21.12 4.38
C GLU A 539 -11.63 -21.85 5.55
N GLU A 540 -10.70 -21.19 6.27
CA GLU A 540 -10.06 -21.75 7.46
C GLU A 540 -11.02 -21.84 8.65
N SER A 541 -11.87 -20.82 8.86
CA SER A 541 -12.94 -20.87 9.88
C SER A 541 -13.92 -22.01 9.64
N LEU A 542 -14.25 -22.30 8.37
CA LEU A 542 -15.13 -23.42 8.02
C LEU A 542 -14.47 -24.79 8.32
N ARG A 543 -13.16 -24.93 8.10
CA ARG A 543 -12.39 -26.13 8.46
C ARG A 543 -12.19 -26.27 9.97
N ALA A 544 -12.00 -25.16 10.67
CA ALA A 544 -11.86 -25.13 12.13
C ALA A 544 -13.18 -25.49 12.82
N ALA A 545 -14.32 -24.94 12.36
CA ALA A 545 -15.65 -25.29 12.85
C ALA A 545 -15.93 -26.79 12.72
N ALA A 546 -15.56 -27.40 11.59
CA ALA A 546 -15.69 -28.85 11.39
C ALA A 546 -14.85 -29.68 12.37
N ARG A 547 -13.63 -29.23 12.72
CA ARG A 547 -12.78 -29.87 13.74
C ARG A 547 -13.29 -29.64 15.17
N CYS A 548 -13.81 -28.46 15.47
CA CYS A 548 -14.38 -28.16 16.79
C CYS A 548 -15.65 -28.97 17.05
N GLU A 549 -16.46 -29.22 16.02
CA GLU A 549 -17.61 -30.12 16.13
C GLU A 549 -17.18 -31.57 16.43
N GLU A 550 -16.09 -32.06 15.83
CA GLU A 550 -15.51 -33.38 16.17
C GLU A 550 -14.97 -33.41 17.62
N LEU A 551 -14.22 -32.38 18.04
CA LEU A 551 -13.63 -32.31 19.38
C LEU A 551 -14.69 -32.12 20.48
N ALA A 552 -15.77 -31.38 20.20
CA ALA A 552 -16.91 -31.24 21.11
C ALA A 552 -17.60 -32.58 21.35
N LYS A 553 -17.82 -33.37 20.28
CA LYS A 553 -18.35 -34.74 20.38
C LYS A 553 -17.44 -35.65 21.20
N GLU A 554 -16.10 -35.52 21.07
CA GLU A 554 -15.15 -36.26 21.92
C GLU A 554 -15.16 -35.79 23.38
N ALA A 555 -15.29 -34.48 23.63
CA ALA A 555 -15.29 -33.92 24.97
C ALA A 555 -16.58 -34.25 25.74
N GLU A 556 -17.74 -34.18 25.10
CA GLU A 556 -19.01 -34.62 25.66
C GLU A 556 -18.96 -36.09 26.07
N ALA A 557 -18.36 -36.95 25.23
CA ALA A 557 -18.16 -38.36 25.56
C ALA A 557 -17.25 -38.57 26.79
N LYS A 558 -16.20 -37.75 26.96
CA LYS A 558 -15.29 -37.80 28.11
C LYS A 558 -15.92 -37.28 29.40
N VAL A 559 -16.63 -36.17 29.35
CA VAL A 559 -17.31 -35.57 30.51
C VAL A 559 -18.44 -36.47 31.00
N ALA A 560 -19.22 -37.07 30.08
CA ALA A 560 -20.23 -38.05 30.44
C ALA A 560 -19.62 -39.23 31.23
N ALA A 561 -18.44 -39.72 30.80
CA ALA A 561 -17.73 -40.80 31.48
C ALA A 561 -17.13 -40.40 32.84
N GLU A 562 -16.71 -39.15 33.02
CA GLU A 562 -16.19 -38.65 34.31
C GLU A 562 -17.30 -38.37 35.33
N ILE A 563 -18.45 -37.85 34.88
CA ILE A 563 -19.63 -37.67 35.74
C ILE A 563 -20.12 -39.00 36.28
N GLU A 564 -20.14 -40.04 35.43
CA GLU A 564 -20.54 -41.40 35.83
C GLU A 564 -19.59 -41.94 36.93
N ARG A 565 -18.27 -41.77 36.79
CA ARG A 565 -17.28 -42.14 37.83
C ARG A 565 -17.40 -41.34 39.12
N ALA A 566 -17.61 -40.03 39.04
CA ALA A 566 -17.71 -39.17 40.21
C ALA A 566 -18.98 -39.48 41.03
N ALA A 567 -20.09 -39.79 40.35
CA ALA A 567 -21.33 -40.22 41.00
C ALA A 567 -21.14 -41.55 41.75
N GLU A 568 -20.44 -42.52 41.17
CA GLU A 568 -20.11 -43.78 41.84
C GLU A 568 -19.26 -43.58 43.10
N GLU A 569 -18.32 -42.62 43.09
CA GLU A 569 -17.43 -42.36 44.23
C GLU A 569 -18.14 -41.62 45.39
N GLU A 570 -19.06 -40.71 45.08
CA GLU A 570 -19.89 -39.98 46.06
C GLU A 570 -20.90 -40.91 46.76
N ILE A 571 -21.51 -41.83 46.01
CA ILE A 571 -22.38 -42.88 46.57
C ILE A 571 -21.58 -43.76 47.54
N ARG A 572 -20.31 -44.06 47.23
CA ARG A 572 -19.44 -44.83 48.13
C ARG A 572 -19.10 -44.06 49.41
N LYS A 573 -18.71 -42.79 49.32
CA LYS A 573 -18.35 -41.95 50.48
C LYS A 573 -19.53 -41.69 51.41
N SER A 574 -20.71 -41.43 50.84
CA SER A 574 -21.94 -41.19 51.62
C SER A 574 -22.41 -42.45 52.37
N ALA A 575 -22.18 -43.65 51.81
CA ALA A 575 -22.43 -44.91 52.52
C ALA A 575 -21.50 -45.09 53.74
N GLU A 576 -20.21 -44.76 53.60
CA GLU A 576 -19.22 -44.85 54.69
C GLU A 576 -19.46 -43.81 55.81
N GLU A 577 -19.93 -42.60 55.47
CA GLU A 577 -20.22 -41.57 56.47
C GLU A 577 -21.51 -41.84 57.25
N ALA A 578 -22.53 -42.44 56.62
CA ALA A 578 -23.75 -42.87 57.30
C ALA A 578 -23.44 -43.92 58.39
N GLU A 579 -22.50 -44.83 58.13
CA GLU A 579 -22.03 -45.84 59.08
C GLU A 579 -21.28 -45.22 60.28
N ARG A 580 -20.51 -44.15 60.03
CA ARG A 580 -19.78 -43.41 61.09
C ARG A 580 -20.68 -42.54 61.97
N ARG A 581 -21.71 -41.92 61.41
CA ARG A 581 -22.67 -41.10 62.18
C ARG A 581 -23.56 -41.97 63.07
N ALA A 582 -23.97 -43.15 62.62
CA ALA A 582 -24.70 -44.12 63.43
C ALA A 582 -23.93 -44.56 64.70
N SER A 583 -22.60 -44.43 64.70
CA SER A 583 -21.73 -44.79 65.82
C SER A 583 -21.47 -43.68 66.84
N ARG A 584 -21.87 -42.41 66.59
CA ARG A 584 -21.46 -41.26 67.42
C ARG A 584 -22.57 -40.54 68.18
N GLU A 585 -23.84 -40.79 67.88
CA GLU A 585 -24.95 -40.10 68.57
C GLU A 585 -25.48 -40.90 69.78
N ALA A 586 -24.69 -40.90 70.85
CA ALA A 586 -25.16 -41.13 72.21
C ALA A 586 -24.58 -40.02 73.12
N THR A 587 -25.46 -39.40 73.92
CA THR A 587 -25.21 -38.42 75.00
C THR A 587 -24.69 -37.02 74.64
N ASP A 588 -25.60 -36.05 74.49
CA ASP A 588 -25.79 -34.92 75.43
C ASP A 588 -26.73 -33.86 74.81
N SER A 589 -27.83 -33.51 75.49
CA SER A 589 -28.76 -32.49 74.97
C SER A 589 -29.45 -31.73 76.09
N GLU A 590 -29.34 -30.41 76.04
CA GLU A 590 -30.46 -29.47 76.22
C GLU A 590 -30.01 -28.02 75.97
N GLN A 591 -28.77 -27.67 76.33
CA GLN A 591 -28.23 -26.31 76.19
C GLN A 591 -27.97 -25.90 74.73
N GLN A 592 -27.60 -26.85 73.86
CA GLN A 592 -27.39 -26.62 72.42
C GLN A 592 -28.68 -26.39 71.63
N ARG A 593 -29.86 -26.72 72.19
CA ARG A 593 -31.13 -26.53 71.47
C ARG A 593 -31.59 -25.08 71.45
N ALA A 594 -31.39 -24.36 72.55
CA ALA A 594 -31.82 -22.96 72.65
C ALA A 594 -30.99 -22.05 71.73
N GLU A 595 -29.66 -22.24 71.69
CA GLU A 595 -28.77 -21.50 70.78
C GLU A 595 -29.02 -21.85 69.31
N ALA A 596 -29.33 -23.11 69.01
CA ALA A 596 -29.70 -23.51 67.65
C ALA A 596 -31.01 -22.85 67.19
N GLU A 597 -32.01 -22.68 68.07
CA GLU A 597 -33.32 -22.10 67.70
C GLU A 597 -33.20 -20.62 67.34
N GLU A 598 -32.38 -19.88 68.09
CA GLU A 598 -32.08 -18.48 67.79
C GLU A 598 -31.26 -18.33 66.49
N GLN A 599 -30.27 -19.20 66.28
CA GLN A 599 -29.48 -19.20 65.03
C GLN A 599 -30.35 -19.56 63.81
N LEU A 600 -31.28 -20.50 63.95
CA LEU A 600 -32.19 -20.86 62.86
C LEU A 600 -33.19 -19.76 62.52
N ALA A 601 -33.65 -18.99 63.50
CA ALA A 601 -34.46 -17.81 63.25
C ALA A 601 -33.69 -16.73 62.47
N GLN A 602 -32.41 -16.48 62.82
CA GLN A 602 -31.56 -15.56 62.07
C GLN A 602 -31.29 -16.04 60.64
N ILE A 603 -30.97 -17.32 60.45
CA ILE A 603 -30.74 -17.92 59.12
C ILE A 603 -32.04 -17.92 58.27
N ARG A 604 -33.23 -17.97 58.90
CA ARG A 604 -34.52 -17.78 58.22
C ARG A 604 -34.69 -16.35 57.72
N ALA A 605 -34.43 -15.36 58.55
CA ALA A 605 -34.51 -13.96 58.15
C ALA A 605 -33.50 -13.61 57.04
N GLU A 606 -32.27 -14.13 57.10
CA GLU A 606 -31.26 -13.89 56.05
C GLU A 606 -31.58 -14.61 54.74
N ALA A 607 -32.04 -15.86 54.78
CA ALA A 607 -32.41 -16.58 53.57
C ALA A 607 -33.58 -15.90 52.82
N GLU A 608 -34.58 -15.39 53.54
CA GLU A 608 -35.69 -14.63 52.93
C GLU A 608 -35.25 -13.27 52.38
N ARG A 609 -34.20 -12.66 52.96
CA ARG A 609 -33.59 -11.44 52.44
C ARG A 609 -32.85 -11.72 51.14
N VAL A 610 -32.01 -12.77 51.11
CA VAL A 610 -31.25 -13.17 49.93
C VAL A 610 -32.16 -13.64 48.80
N GLU A 611 -33.25 -14.38 49.09
CA GLU A 611 -34.20 -14.80 48.06
C GLU A 611 -34.91 -13.60 47.41
N ARG A 612 -35.19 -12.54 48.18
CA ARG A 612 -35.69 -11.26 47.64
C ARG A 612 -34.63 -10.56 46.80
N GLU A 613 -33.40 -10.42 47.30
CA GLU A 613 -32.29 -9.79 46.56
C GLU A 613 -31.99 -10.51 45.23
N VAL A 614 -32.03 -11.84 45.21
CA VAL A 614 -31.85 -12.63 43.98
C VAL A 614 -33.00 -12.43 43.01
N ARG A 615 -34.25 -12.43 43.48
CA ARG A 615 -35.42 -12.19 42.62
C ARG A 615 -35.39 -10.79 42.01
N ASP A 616 -35.02 -9.79 42.79
CA ASP A 616 -34.89 -8.40 42.33
C ASP A 616 -33.71 -8.25 41.34
N ALA A 617 -32.59 -8.94 41.58
CA ALA A 617 -31.46 -8.97 40.64
C ALA A 617 -31.82 -9.66 39.31
N LEU A 618 -32.62 -10.73 39.36
CA LEU A 618 -33.04 -11.49 38.18
C LEU A 618 -34.04 -10.70 37.32
N GLU A 619 -34.97 -9.97 37.95
CA GLU A 619 -35.83 -9.02 37.24
C GLU A 619 -35.04 -7.83 36.68
N THR A 620 -34.06 -7.30 37.43
CA THR A 620 -33.16 -6.26 36.91
C THR A 620 -32.40 -6.74 35.68
N ALA A 621 -31.79 -7.94 35.74
CA ALA A 621 -31.08 -8.54 34.61
C ALA A 621 -31.97 -8.78 33.38
N LYS A 622 -33.24 -9.21 33.58
CA LYS A 622 -34.21 -9.32 32.48
C LYS A 622 -34.49 -7.98 31.84
N THR A 623 -34.71 -6.93 32.64
CA THR A 623 -34.95 -5.58 32.10
C THR A 623 -33.72 -5.01 31.37
N GLU A 624 -32.51 -5.27 31.86
CA GLU A 624 -31.27 -4.89 31.17
C GLU A 624 -31.09 -5.65 29.86
N ALA A 625 -31.35 -6.97 29.84
CA ALA A 625 -31.31 -7.77 28.61
C ALA A 625 -32.32 -7.27 27.57
N GLU A 626 -33.53 -6.90 27.99
CA GLU A 626 -34.54 -6.34 27.10
C GLU A 626 -34.16 -4.93 26.59
N GLN A 627 -33.50 -4.11 27.42
CA GLN A 627 -32.95 -2.83 27.00
C GLN A 627 -31.79 -2.99 26.00
N VAL A 628 -30.89 -3.96 26.21
CA VAL A 628 -29.81 -4.28 25.27
C VAL A 628 -30.38 -4.74 23.94
N ARG A 629 -31.41 -5.60 23.96
CA ARG A 629 -32.10 -6.04 22.74
C ARG A 629 -32.72 -4.86 21.98
N ARG A 630 -33.42 -3.95 22.67
CA ARG A 630 -34.01 -2.74 22.05
C ARG A 630 -32.93 -1.80 21.50
N ARG A 631 -31.78 -1.68 22.16
CA ARG A 631 -30.63 -0.91 21.65
C ARG A 631 -30.05 -1.55 20.39
N ALA A 632 -29.89 -2.87 20.37
CA ALA A 632 -29.39 -3.60 19.21
C ALA A 632 -30.35 -3.48 18.01
N GLU A 633 -31.66 -3.63 18.22
CA GLU A 633 -32.69 -3.43 17.19
C GLU A 633 -32.68 -1.97 16.66
N ALA A 634 -32.51 -0.98 17.54
CA ALA A 634 -32.39 0.42 17.14
C ALA A 634 -31.10 0.72 16.35
N GLU A 635 -29.95 0.17 16.77
CA GLU A 635 -28.69 0.30 16.05
C GLU A 635 -28.75 -0.37 14.66
N GLN A 636 -29.42 -1.52 14.55
CA GLN A 636 -29.65 -2.18 13.28
C GLN A 636 -30.49 -1.30 12.35
N ALA A 637 -31.59 -0.71 12.85
CA ALA A 637 -32.41 0.21 12.06
C ALA A 637 -31.62 1.45 11.59
N VAL A 638 -30.78 2.03 12.45
CA VAL A 638 -29.90 3.16 12.08
C VAL A 638 -28.89 2.75 11.00
N ARG A 639 -28.33 1.54 11.07
CA ARG A 639 -27.40 1.02 10.06
C ARG A 639 -28.10 0.78 8.72
N GLU A 640 -29.29 0.20 8.72
CA GLU A 640 -30.09 -0.01 7.51
C GLU A 640 -30.47 1.31 6.85
N GLN A 641 -30.84 2.32 7.65
CA GLN A 641 -31.12 3.66 7.15
C GLN A 641 -29.85 4.32 6.56
N ARG A 642 -28.72 4.24 7.25
CA ARG A 642 -27.44 4.77 6.73
C ARG A 642 -26.99 4.07 5.45
N ARG A 643 -27.26 2.76 5.30
CA ARG A 643 -27.02 2.01 4.05
C ARG A 643 -27.90 2.52 2.92
N ALA A 644 -29.18 2.80 3.19
CA ALA A 644 -30.09 3.37 2.20
C ALA A 644 -29.65 4.78 1.77
N ASP A 645 -29.21 5.61 2.72
CA ASP A 645 -28.72 6.97 2.45
C ASP A 645 -27.43 6.94 1.61
N LEU A 646 -26.45 6.08 1.96
CA LEU A 646 -25.23 5.90 1.19
C LEU A 646 -25.49 5.36 -0.23
N ALA A 647 -26.46 4.46 -0.39
CA ALA A 647 -26.86 3.96 -1.70
C ALA A 647 -27.52 5.06 -2.55
N ALA A 648 -28.29 5.95 -1.94
CA ALA A 648 -28.86 7.12 -2.61
C ALA A 648 -27.79 8.12 -3.03
N GLU A 649 -26.84 8.46 -2.14
CA GLU A 649 -25.70 9.33 -2.45
C GLU A 649 -24.82 8.75 -3.56
N ALA A 650 -24.55 7.44 -3.54
CA ALA A 650 -23.78 6.77 -4.59
C ALA A 650 -24.49 6.87 -5.94
N LYS A 651 -25.81 6.66 -5.97
CA LYS A 651 -26.61 6.80 -7.19
C LYS A 651 -26.57 8.23 -7.73
N GLU A 652 -26.68 9.24 -6.86
CA GLU A 652 -26.57 10.66 -7.25
C GLU A 652 -25.18 10.98 -7.82
N ARG A 653 -24.10 10.47 -7.20
CA ARG A 653 -22.74 10.65 -7.72
C ARG A 653 -22.54 10.00 -9.08
N VAL A 654 -23.10 8.81 -9.31
CA VAL A 654 -23.02 8.13 -10.60
C VAL A 654 -23.80 8.90 -11.68
N GLU A 655 -24.99 9.41 -11.37
CA GLU A 655 -25.73 10.27 -12.30
C GLU A 655 -24.98 11.57 -12.61
N LYS A 656 -24.40 12.22 -11.59
CA LYS A 656 -23.58 13.42 -11.79
C LYS A 656 -22.36 13.15 -12.67
N ALA A 657 -21.58 12.11 -12.36
CA ALA A 657 -20.41 11.72 -13.15
C ALA A 657 -20.78 11.39 -14.59
N ARG A 658 -21.93 10.73 -14.81
CA ARG A 658 -22.45 10.47 -16.16
C ARG A 658 -22.77 11.75 -16.91
N THR A 659 -23.44 12.72 -16.28
CA THR A 659 -23.74 14.01 -16.93
C THR A 659 -22.49 14.84 -17.22
N GLU A 660 -21.48 14.80 -16.34
CA GLU A 660 -20.19 15.43 -16.56
C GLU A 660 -19.42 14.78 -17.71
N ALA A 661 -19.45 13.44 -17.81
CA ALA A 661 -18.86 12.70 -18.93
C ALA A 661 -19.56 13.00 -20.27
N GLU A 662 -20.90 13.03 -20.29
CA GLU A 662 -21.68 13.40 -21.48
C GLU A 662 -21.39 14.86 -21.92
N LEU A 663 -21.20 15.78 -20.97
CA LEU A 663 -20.81 17.17 -21.26
C LEU A 663 -19.38 17.26 -21.80
N ALA A 664 -18.44 16.52 -21.21
CA ALA A 664 -17.05 16.47 -21.66
C ALA A 664 -16.93 15.90 -23.08
N GLU A 665 -17.65 14.81 -23.38
CA GLU A 665 -17.69 14.22 -24.72
C GLU A 665 -18.27 15.21 -25.74
N ARG A 666 -19.33 15.94 -25.38
CA ARG A 666 -19.90 16.98 -26.25
C ARG A 666 -18.91 18.11 -26.51
N THR A 667 -18.22 18.60 -25.48
CA THR A 667 -17.20 19.64 -25.64
C THR A 667 -16.02 19.15 -26.49
N GLN A 668 -15.64 17.90 -26.35
CA GLN A 668 -14.58 17.29 -27.17
C GLN A 668 -14.99 17.15 -28.63
N ARG A 669 -16.24 16.76 -28.91
CA ARG A 669 -16.80 16.75 -30.28
C ARG A 669 -16.85 18.14 -30.89
N GLU A 670 -17.31 19.15 -30.14
CA GLU A 670 -17.33 20.54 -30.60
C GLU A 670 -15.91 21.07 -30.91
N ARG A 671 -14.91 20.73 -30.09
CA ARG A 671 -13.50 21.06 -30.37
C ARG A 671 -12.97 20.33 -31.62
N HIS A 672 -13.34 19.07 -31.81
CA HIS A 672 -12.94 18.31 -33.00
C HIS A 672 -13.56 18.90 -34.27
N GLU A 673 -14.86 19.21 -34.25
CA GLU A 673 -15.55 19.86 -35.37
C GLU A 673 -14.95 21.24 -35.69
N GLN A 674 -14.59 22.03 -34.67
CA GLN A 674 -13.88 23.30 -34.85
C GLN A 674 -12.51 23.12 -35.48
N ALA A 675 -11.72 22.14 -35.01
CA ALA A 675 -10.42 21.83 -35.56
C ALA A 675 -10.51 21.34 -37.02
N GLU A 676 -11.49 20.49 -37.34
CA GLU A 676 -11.75 20.04 -38.72
C GLU A 676 -12.15 21.21 -39.63
N ALA A 677 -13.02 22.10 -39.16
CA ALA A 677 -13.41 23.30 -39.91
C ALA A 677 -12.21 24.22 -40.16
N GLU A 678 -11.31 24.37 -39.19
CA GLU A 678 -10.08 25.15 -39.32
C GLU A 678 -9.09 24.49 -40.31
N ILE A 679 -8.90 23.17 -40.25
CA ILE A 679 -8.11 22.41 -41.22
C ILE A 679 -8.66 22.59 -42.63
N HIS A 680 -9.99 22.50 -42.81
CA HIS A 680 -10.63 22.72 -44.11
C HIS A 680 -10.42 24.15 -44.61
N ARG A 681 -10.53 25.16 -43.74
CA ARG A 681 -10.24 26.54 -44.07
C ARG A 681 -8.79 26.74 -44.52
N LEU A 682 -7.83 26.21 -43.75
CA LEU A 682 -6.40 26.30 -44.07
C LEU A 682 -6.06 25.59 -45.38
N ARG A 683 -6.69 24.44 -45.67
CA ARG A 683 -6.54 23.75 -46.97
C ARG A 683 -7.06 24.60 -48.13
N ALA A 684 -8.25 25.20 -47.99
CA ALA A 684 -8.80 26.07 -49.03
C ALA A 684 -7.92 27.32 -49.26
N GLU A 685 -7.33 27.88 -48.20
CA GLU A 685 -6.39 28.98 -48.28
C GLU A 685 -5.08 28.58 -48.97
N ALA A 686 -4.54 27.39 -48.64
CA ALA A 686 -3.36 26.83 -49.30
C ALA A 686 -3.61 26.56 -50.80
N GLU A 687 -4.75 25.99 -51.17
CA GLU A 687 -5.15 25.78 -52.57
C GLU A 687 -5.28 27.11 -53.33
N ARG A 688 -5.83 28.14 -52.69
CA ARG A 688 -5.90 29.48 -53.27
C ARG A 688 -4.51 30.07 -53.50
N ILE A 689 -3.62 30.00 -52.52
CA ILE A 689 -2.23 30.47 -52.64
C ILE A 689 -1.49 29.70 -53.76
N GLN A 690 -1.72 28.38 -53.85
CA GLN A 690 -1.14 27.56 -54.92
C GLN A 690 -1.68 27.96 -56.30
N GLY A 691 -2.98 28.26 -56.40
CA GLY A 691 -3.59 28.82 -57.61
C GLY A 691 -2.96 30.16 -58.02
N GLU A 692 -2.86 31.10 -57.09
CA GLU A 692 -2.20 32.41 -57.30
C GLU A 692 -0.74 32.24 -57.75
N ARG A 693 0.00 31.29 -57.15
CA ARG A 693 1.37 30.95 -57.58
C ARG A 693 1.43 30.39 -59.00
N GLN A 694 0.49 29.52 -59.38
CA GLN A 694 0.43 28.98 -60.74
C GLN A 694 0.08 30.04 -61.77
N GLU A 695 -0.82 30.98 -61.44
CA GLU A 695 -1.15 32.11 -62.30
C GLU A 695 0.04 33.07 -62.45
N ASN A 696 0.73 33.39 -61.34
CA ASN A 696 1.94 34.20 -61.38
C ASN A 696 3.08 33.51 -62.16
N SER A 697 3.23 32.19 -62.04
CA SER A 697 4.18 31.41 -62.84
C SER A 697 3.84 31.48 -64.33
N LYS A 698 2.57 31.31 -64.71
CA LYS A 698 2.13 31.43 -66.10
C LYS A 698 2.32 32.84 -66.65
N ALA A 699 2.08 33.87 -65.83
CA ALA A 699 2.33 35.26 -66.20
C ALA A 699 3.83 35.52 -66.43
N ALA A 700 4.69 35.00 -65.54
CA ALA A 700 6.14 35.06 -65.69
C ALA A 700 6.61 34.30 -66.94
N ASP A 701 6.08 33.11 -67.21
CA ASP A 701 6.40 32.34 -68.42
C ASP A 701 5.98 33.08 -69.69
N ALA A 702 4.82 33.75 -69.67
CA ALA A 702 4.34 34.57 -70.78
C ALA A 702 5.21 35.82 -71.00
N GLU A 703 5.67 36.46 -69.93
CA GLU A 703 6.60 37.59 -69.98
C GLU A 703 7.97 37.16 -70.51
N ILE A 704 8.50 36.02 -70.04
CA ILE A 704 9.73 35.41 -70.57
C ILE A 704 9.58 35.09 -72.07
N ALA A 705 8.44 34.55 -72.49
CA ALA A 705 8.15 34.27 -73.90
C ALA A 705 8.09 35.56 -74.74
N HIS A 706 7.50 36.63 -74.21
CA HIS A 706 7.48 37.95 -74.83
C HIS A 706 8.90 38.51 -74.99
N ILE A 707 9.69 38.49 -73.92
CA ILE A 707 11.09 38.95 -73.92
C ILE A 707 11.90 38.15 -74.95
N ARG A 708 11.72 36.82 -75.02
CA ARG A 708 12.39 35.99 -76.03
C ARG A 708 11.98 36.38 -77.46
N ALA A 709 10.69 36.55 -77.72
CA ALA A 709 10.20 36.96 -79.03
C ALA A 709 10.73 38.34 -79.45
N GLU A 710 10.82 39.27 -78.49
CA GLU A 710 11.36 40.61 -78.71
C GLU A 710 12.88 40.58 -78.94
N THR A 711 13.59 39.73 -78.21
CA THR A 711 15.03 39.49 -78.41
C THR A 711 15.30 38.88 -79.78
N GLU A 712 14.52 37.88 -80.20
CA GLU A 712 14.61 37.27 -81.54
C GLU A 712 14.31 38.29 -82.64
N ARG A 713 13.33 39.17 -82.44
CA ARG A 713 13.03 40.27 -83.36
C ARG A 713 14.21 41.23 -83.46
N ILE A 714 14.79 41.65 -82.34
CA ILE A 714 15.98 42.52 -82.31
C ILE A 714 17.16 41.84 -83.01
N GLU A 715 17.36 40.54 -82.82
CA GLU A 715 18.38 39.76 -83.53
C GLU A 715 18.11 39.68 -85.03
N GLN A 716 16.86 39.49 -85.45
CA GLN A 716 16.47 39.52 -86.86
C GLN A 716 16.71 40.88 -87.50
N GLU A 717 16.33 41.97 -86.82
CA GLU A 717 16.59 43.34 -87.24
C GLU A 717 18.11 43.61 -87.33
N ARG A 718 18.91 43.09 -86.38
CA ARG A 718 20.38 43.13 -86.44
C ARG A 718 20.95 42.30 -87.59
N ARG A 719 20.40 41.12 -87.88
CA ARG A 719 20.82 40.29 -89.03
C ARG A 719 20.46 40.96 -90.36
N GLN A 720 19.31 41.61 -90.45
CA GLN A 720 18.92 42.40 -91.63
C GLN A 720 19.79 43.65 -91.80
N ALA A 721 20.14 44.34 -90.70
CA ALA A 721 21.08 45.46 -90.71
C ALA A 721 22.51 45.01 -91.06
N GLY A 722 22.93 43.83 -90.61
CA GLY A 722 24.21 43.21 -90.97
C GLY A 722 24.27 42.76 -92.43
N GLN A 723 23.16 42.27 -93.00
CA GLN A 723 23.06 41.91 -94.42
C GLN A 723 23.10 43.12 -95.38
N LEU A 724 22.81 44.33 -94.90
CA LEU A 724 22.94 45.56 -95.69
C LEU A 724 24.38 46.12 -95.73
N LEU A 725 25.30 45.61 -94.90
CA LEU A 725 26.67 46.14 -94.78
C LEU A 725 27.77 45.24 -95.34
N LEU A 726 27.45 44.06 -95.88
CA LEU A 726 28.42 43.18 -96.52
C LEU A 726 27.99 42.82 -97.95
N ARG A 727 28.30 43.72 -98.88
CA ARG A 727 28.52 43.39 -100.29
C ARG A 727 30.00 43.07 -100.49
N PRO A 728 30.38 41.82 -100.81
CA PRO A 728 31.57 41.55 -101.58
C PRO A 728 31.19 41.10 -102.99
N THR A 729 31.88 41.71 -103.94
CA THR A 729 31.91 41.42 -105.37
C THR A 729 32.31 39.96 -105.67
N ARG A 730 31.59 39.37 -106.64
CA ARG A 730 31.99 38.27 -107.55
C ARG A 730 33.46 37.82 -107.46
N THR A 731 33.71 36.51 -107.35
CA THR A 731 34.20 35.66 -108.47
C THR A 731 34.45 34.19 -108.08
N SER A 732 33.98 33.29 -108.97
CA SER A 732 34.56 32.01 -109.42
C SER A 732 34.65 30.76 -108.53
N ARG A 733 34.11 29.67 -109.13
CA ARG A 733 34.63 28.28 -109.23
C ARG A 733 34.76 27.49 -107.92
N SER A 734 34.53 26.18 -107.83
CA SER A 734 33.99 25.10 -108.66
C SER A 734 34.22 23.82 -107.82
N LEU A 735 33.42 22.77 -108.05
CA LEU A 735 33.66 21.35 -107.71
C LEU A 735 33.16 20.86 -106.33
N SER A 736 32.07 20.08 -106.42
CA SER A 736 31.75 18.86 -105.67
C SER A 736 32.95 17.87 -105.65
N PRO A 737 33.02 16.79 -104.82
CA PRO A 737 31.91 15.83 -104.62
C PRO A 737 31.82 15.08 -103.27
N SER A 738 30.66 14.43 -103.10
CA SER A 738 30.43 13.08 -102.54
C SER A 738 31.02 12.67 -101.17
N GLY A 739 30.13 12.26 -100.26
CA GLY A 739 30.13 10.85 -99.88
C GLY A 739 29.89 10.47 -98.41
N VAL A 740 28.70 9.87 -98.17
CA VAL A 740 28.45 8.61 -97.41
C VAL A 740 28.67 8.63 -95.86
N PRO A 741 28.13 7.65 -95.08
CA PRO A 741 27.13 7.88 -94.03
C PRO A 741 27.45 7.10 -92.72
N HIS A 742 26.50 7.01 -91.78
CA HIS A 742 26.23 5.94 -90.78
C HIS A 742 25.37 6.60 -89.66
N VAL A 743 24.21 6.16 -89.19
CA VAL A 743 23.54 4.86 -88.91
C VAL A 743 24.14 4.08 -87.73
N LEU A 744 23.25 3.81 -86.75
CA LEU A 744 23.27 2.91 -85.57
C LEU A 744 23.89 3.50 -84.29
N VAL A 745 23.29 3.38 -83.09
CA VAL A 745 22.31 2.41 -82.55
C VAL A 745 21.17 3.12 -81.82
#